data_AF-A0A7X8T954-F1
#
_entry.id   AF-A0A7X8T954-F1
#
_cell.length_a   1.000
_cell.length_b   1.000
_cell.length_c   1.000
_cell.angle_alpha   90.00
_cell.angle_beta   90.00
_cell.angle_gamma   90.00
#
_symmetry.space_group_name_H-M   'P 1'
#
loop_
_entity.id
_entity.type
_entity.pdbx_description
1 polymer ?
#
loop_
_entity_poly.entity_id
_entity_poly.type
_entity_poly.pdbx_seq_one_letter_code
_entity_poly.pdbx_strand_id
1 'polypeptide(L)'
;MSAITREQWVSQIAEKTSRGVDEVEVLLKRHGIEPRLTHAIPRRLRLVDLKFEGTKTGEYETSAIDFSLEKMGVGLHAFVSSKNFKGKTSLLKIIRWALTGTRTLPSDMNGWFRTLSLRFNLDNDEFEVRLDDAERGVGKLVKFVRGKEFMVARFEDSKAFAEAMDSFFLKELGLDSLEAIAEREDGTGVEQRHGWNWLFGAMWFEPDPSTVFGGSDISHGKPTRMMQMYLGLPWIMTRASLMEARKREQIEGDQKAKAQRQVSDAARTRLDELNKSRAKIVSVQSKERPVAEVQRAVSDALTKFMAAAERVRKNIILIAEIDGQRRAAEDAVTASSRELSAFLESQAAGHIFRRLNPVSCPSCEEVYDEDVRTVRQDHHDCIVCGRAEPRGPDDSAGVEAELREAVKVAKDEAKKLRTRLADFTRKKTEAEAERDRYDLESRRLEQEMKDIQSRPDGQMELLKLDAQIEELEKMAGDAPTTAPADVGLLDAAIAATEKMYREEQTEVLGRVSDLTAKFAQAFGITDLREVKLKGNTTMDVFFVGGPKTFSKCTSGEKTRLKLAATLAMIHVAEESGIGRHPGVLLLDSVGSAEVVNEDVSQIIEGLGKLSEALPTVQVFLAGIENDAILSHVPCDNVVKNRADGYLW
;
A
#
# COMPACT_ATOMS: atom_id res chain seq x y z
N MET A 1 -19.16 -9.10 -49.44
CA MET A 1 -19.67 -8.20 -48.39
C MET A 1 -19.05 -6.82 -48.59
N SER A 2 -19.82 -5.73 -48.41
CA SER A 2 -19.26 -4.37 -48.48
C SER A 2 -18.22 -4.21 -47.38
N ALA A 3 -16.98 -3.86 -47.72
CA ALA A 3 -15.94 -3.59 -46.74
C ALA A 3 -16.40 -2.43 -45.85
N ILE A 4 -16.55 -2.68 -44.54
CA ILE A 4 -16.93 -1.64 -43.59
C ILE A 4 -15.78 -0.64 -43.50
N THR A 5 -16.11 0.64 -43.62
CA THR A 5 -15.13 1.74 -43.70
C THR A 5 -14.63 2.16 -42.31
N ARG A 6 -13.53 2.93 -42.27
CA ARG A 6 -13.03 3.54 -41.03
C ARG A 6 -14.11 4.39 -40.37
N GLU A 7 -14.83 5.19 -41.14
CA GLU A 7 -15.85 6.10 -40.63
C GLU A 7 -16.97 5.33 -39.92
N GLN A 8 -17.47 4.26 -40.54
CA GLN A 8 -18.49 3.39 -39.94
C GLN A 8 -18.02 2.73 -38.64
N TRP A 9 -16.76 2.32 -38.58
CA TRP A 9 -16.17 1.74 -37.37
C TRP A 9 -16.08 2.77 -36.24
N VAL A 10 -15.59 3.99 -36.52
CA VAL A 10 -15.51 5.07 -35.53
C VAL A 10 -16.90 5.48 -35.03
N SER A 11 -17.89 5.60 -35.92
CA SER A 11 -19.27 5.92 -35.54
C SER A 11 -19.87 4.88 -34.59
N GLN A 12 -19.64 3.58 -34.81
CA GLN A 12 -20.13 2.54 -33.91
C GLN A 12 -19.51 2.63 -32.50
N ILE A 13 -18.25 3.06 -32.38
CA ILE A 13 -17.59 3.27 -31.08
C ILE A 13 -18.21 4.47 -30.36
N ALA A 14 -18.41 5.57 -31.08
CA ALA A 14 -19.01 6.80 -30.57
C ALA A 14 -20.45 6.55 -30.05
N GLU A 15 -21.29 5.88 -30.84
CA GLU A 15 -22.66 5.52 -30.45
C GLU A 15 -22.70 4.65 -29.20
N LYS A 16 -21.83 3.63 -29.11
CA LYS A 16 -21.82 2.70 -27.97
C LYS A 16 -21.39 3.36 -26.65
N THR A 17 -20.60 4.42 -26.72
CA THR A 17 -20.03 5.10 -25.55
C THR A 17 -20.74 6.41 -25.22
N SER A 18 -21.69 6.83 -26.05
CA SER A 18 -22.32 8.16 -25.98
C SER A 18 -21.30 9.31 -26.02
N ARG A 19 -20.19 9.10 -26.75
CA ARG A 19 -19.08 10.06 -26.90
C ARG A 19 -19.07 10.64 -28.32
N GLY A 20 -18.42 11.79 -28.50
CA GLY A 20 -18.26 12.39 -29.82
C GLY A 20 -17.29 11.61 -30.72
N VAL A 21 -17.51 11.63 -32.04
CA VAL A 21 -16.60 11.03 -33.03
C VAL A 21 -15.18 11.58 -32.89
N ASP A 22 -15.04 12.90 -32.71
CA ASP A 22 -13.75 13.58 -32.53
C ASP A 22 -12.97 13.04 -31.33
N GLU A 23 -13.66 12.70 -30.22
CA GLU A 23 -13.03 12.17 -29.01
C GLU A 23 -12.46 10.76 -29.24
N VAL A 24 -13.19 9.92 -29.99
CA VAL A 24 -12.72 8.59 -30.41
C VAL A 24 -11.51 8.72 -31.32
N GLU A 25 -11.52 9.64 -32.30
CA GLU A 25 -10.38 9.85 -33.20
C GLU A 25 -9.13 10.33 -32.46
N VAL A 26 -9.30 11.25 -31.51
CA VAL A 26 -8.19 11.72 -30.67
C VAL A 26 -7.58 10.58 -29.87
N LEU A 27 -8.40 9.71 -29.25
CA LEU A 27 -7.92 8.53 -28.54
C LEU A 27 -7.14 7.59 -29.47
N LEU A 28 -7.71 7.22 -30.62
CA LEU A 28 -7.07 6.31 -31.56
C LEU A 28 -5.73 6.87 -32.05
N LYS A 29 -5.68 8.16 -32.38
CA LYS A 29 -4.46 8.86 -32.81
C LYS A 29 -3.41 8.90 -31.70
N ARG A 30 -3.82 9.15 -30.45
CA ARG A 30 -2.92 9.15 -29.27
C ARG A 30 -2.20 7.82 -29.10
N HIS A 31 -2.89 6.72 -29.38
CA HIS A 31 -2.30 5.37 -29.31
C HIS A 31 -1.74 4.85 -30.65
N GLY A 32 -1.72 5.68 -31.71
CA GLY A 32 -1.21 5.27 -33.03
C GLY A 32 -2.01 4.15 -33.70
N ILE A 33 -3.30 4.03 -33.38
CA ILE A 33 -4.16 2.94 -33.86
C ILE A 33 -4.78 3.32 -35.18
N GLU A 34 -4.35 2.62 -36.23
CA GLU A 34 -4.85 2.77 -37.60
C GLU A 34 -5.55 1.48 -38.05
N PRO A 35 -6.79 1.55 -38.58
CA PRO A 35 -7.53 0.36 -38.96
C PRO A 35 -6.89 -0.31 -40.17
N ARG A 36 -6.58 -1.60 -40.04
CA ARG A 36 -6.03 -2.41 -41.15
C ARG A 36 -7.13 -3.26 -41.77
N LEU A 37 -7.57 -2.83 -42.96
CA LEU A 37 -8.76 -3.32 -43.65
C LEU A 37 -8.48 -4.36 -44.74
N THR A 38 -7.20 -4.63 -45.04
CA THR A 38 -6.82 -5.48 -46.17
C THR A 38 -6.79 -6.95 -45.77
N HIS A 39 -7.51 -7.78 -46.51
CA HIS A 39 -7.35 -9.23 -46.45
C HIS A 39 -5.92 -9.61 -46.82
N ALA A 40 -5.44 -10.66 -46.18
CA ALA A 40 -4.12 -11.18 -46.44
C ALA A 40 -4.09 -11.99 -47.74
N ILE A 41 -3.13 -11.70 -48.62
CA ILE A 41 -2.89 -12.52 -49.80
C ILE A 41 -1.94 -13.67 -49.41
N PRO A 42 -2.34 -14.93 -49.64
CA PRO A 42 -1.50 -16.08 -49.35
C PRO A 42 -0.17 -16.04 -50.12
N ARG A 43 0.94 -16.27 -49.42
CA ARG A 43 2.29 -16.43 -49.97
C ARG A 43 2.78 -17.85 -49.74
N ARG A 44 3.50 -18.45 -50.68
CA ARG A 44 3.97 -19.85 -50.60
C ARG A 44 5.46 -19.91 -50.43
N LEU A 45 5.91 -20.46 -49.31
CA LEU A 45 7.29 -20.85 -49.11
C LEU A 45 7.51 -22.24 -49.69
N ARG A 46 8.58 -22.41 -50.46
CA ARG A 46 9.05 -23.72 -50.90
C ARG A 46 10.55 -23.82 -50.68
N LEU A 47 10.99 -24.83 -49.91
CA LEU A 47 12.42 -25.10 -49.76
C LEU A 47 12.92 -25.84 -51.00
N VAL A 48 14.09 -25.47 -51.49
CA VAL A 48 14.65 -25.98 -52.76
C VAL A 48 15.94 -26.75 -52.52
N ASP A 49 16.94 -26.11 -51.91
CA ASP A 49 18.25 -26.73 -51.67
C ASP A 49 18.72 -26.45 -50.25
N LEU A 50 19.30 -27.46 -49.60
CA LEU A 50 19.94 -27.37 -48.28
C LEU A 50 21.37 -27.90 -48.39
N LYS A 51 22.36 -27.09 -48.03
CA LYS A 51 23.77 -27.52 -47.99
C LYS A 51 24.45 -27.04 -46.72
N PHE A 52 25.28 -27.87 -46.12
CA PHE A 52 26.12 -27.46 -45.00
C PHE A 52 27.37 -28.32 -44.90
N GLU A 53 28.44 -27.70 -44.44
CA GLU A 53 29.76 -28.33 -44.31
C GLU A 53 30.35 -28.03 -42.93
N GLY A 54 31.29 -28.86 -42.49
CA GLY A 54 31.97 -28.67 -41.22
C GLY A 54 32.70 -29.90 -40.71
N THR A 55 32.88 -30.00 -39.40
CA THR A 55 33.60 -31.11 -38.77
C THR A 55 33.04 -31.37 -37.37
N LYS A 56 32.56 -32.60 -37.13
CA LYS A 56 32.09 -33.07 -35.83
C LYS A 56 33.25 -33.07 -34.84
N THR A 57 33.05 -32.49 -33.67
CA THR A 57 34.01 -32.52 -32.56
C THR A 57 33.74 -33.73 -31.68
N GLY A 58 34.72 -34.63 -31.54
CA GLY A 58 34.61 -35.87 -30.74
C GLY A 58 35.08 -37.12 -31.48
N GLU A 59 34.89 -38.28 -30.86
CA GLU A 59 35.24 -39.59 -31.43
C GLU A 59 34.12 -40.11 -32.35
N TYR A 60 34.12 -39.67 -33.61
CA TYR A 60 33.20 -40.13 -34.65
C TYR A 60 33.96 -40.86 -35.76
N GLU A 61 33.37 -41.94 -36.29
CA GLU A 61 33.92 -42.70 -37.44
C GLU A 61 34.08 -41.82 -38.68
N THR A 62 33.06 -40.98 -38.95
CA THR A 62 33.11 -39.92 -39.97
C THR A 62 32.97 -38.56 -39.30
N SER A 63 34.09 -37.83 -39.17
CA SER A 63 34.11 -36.50 -38.57
C SER A 63 33.79 -35.37 -39.55
N ALA A 64 34.17 -35.51 -40.83
CA ALA A 64 33.87 -34.51 -41.85
C ALA A 64 32.37 -34.45 -42.15
N ILE A 65 31.81 -33.24 -42.19
CA ILE A 65 30.44 -32.97 -42.60
C ILE A 65 30.49 -32.33 -43.99
N ASP A 66 29.86 -32.99 -44.96
CA ASP A 66 29.58 -32.48 -46.29
C ASP A 66 28.20 -33.01 -46.67
N PHE A 67 27.17 -32.18 -46.51
CA PHE A 67 25.78 -32.55 -46.79
C PHE A 67 25.18 -31.62 -47.83
N SER A 68 24.54 -32.22 -48.83
CA SER A 68 23.81 -31.51 -49.88
C SER A 68 22.53 -32.26 -50.21
N LEU A 69 21.41 -31.56 -50.10
CA LEU A 69 20.09 -31.99 -50.55
C LEU A 69 19.59 -30.95 -51.56
N GLU A 70 19.34 -31.38 -52.79
CA GLU A 70 18.96 -30.49 -53.89
C GLU A 70 17.59 -30.84 -54.46
N LYS A 71 16.95 -29.87 -55.11
CA LYS A 71 15.69 -30.05 -55.86
C LYS A 71 14.53 -30.56 -55.01
N MET A 72 14.42 -30.09 -53.77
CA MET A 72 13.28 -30.37 -52.91
C MET A 72 11.98 -29.84 -53.57
N GLY A 73 11.11 -30.76 -53.99
CA GLY A 73 9.81 -30.46 -54.59
C GLY A 73 8.70 -30.24 -53.55
N VAL A 74 7.49 -29.95 -54.02
CA VAL A 74 6.27 -29.97 -53.18
C VAL A 74 5.93 -31.40 -52.74
N GLY A 75 5.05 -31.55 -51.75
CA GLY A 75 4.61 -32.85 -51.24
C GLY A 75 5.44 -33.35 -50.06
N LEU A 76 5.48 -34.68 -49.89
CA LEU A 76 6.03 -35.34 -48.72
C LEU A 76 7.53 -35.64 -48.89
N HIS A 77 8.32 -35.30 -47.87
CA HIS A 77 9.76 -35.55 -47.73
C HIS A 77 10.04 -36.26 -46.43
N ALA A 78 10.99 -37.19 -46.42
CA ALA A 78 11.30 -37.99 -45.25
C ALA A 78 12.79 -38.09 -44.93
N PHE A 79 13.12 -37.85 -43.67
CA PHE A 79 14.44 -38.03 -43.08
C PHE A 79 14.40 -39.26 -42.17
N VAL A 80 14.94 -40.37 -42.66
CA VAL A 80 14.83 -41.67 -42.00
C VAL A 80 16.19 -42.26 -41.61
N SER A 81 16.20 -42.97 -40.49
CA SER A 81 17.31 -43.81 -40.08
C SER A 81 16.83 -45.00 -39.25
N SER A 82 17.58 -46.10 -39.30
CA SER A 82 17.31 -47.31 -38.54
C SER A 82 17.44 -47.17 -37.01
N LYS A 83 18.14 -46.13 -36.52
CA LYS A 83 18.34 -45.85 -35.08
C LYS A 83 18.01 -44.41 -34.70
N ASN A 84 17.63 -44.19 -33.44
CA ASN A 84 17.50 -42.85 -32.85
C ASN A 84 18.86 -42.16 -32.72
N PHE A 85 18.83 -40.82 -32.59
CA PHE A 85 20.03 -39.96 -32.43
C PHE A 85 21.03 -39.99 -33.60
N LYS A 86 20.53 -40.19 -34.83
CA LYS A 86 21.34 -40.27 -36.06
C LYS A 86 21.21 -39.06 -37.01
N GLY A 87 20.76 -37.92 -36.48
CA GLY A 87 20.73 -36.65 -37.22
C GLY A 87 19.38 -36.27 -37.86
N LYS A 88 18.33 -37.09 -37.69
CA LYS A 88 16.98 -36.85 -38.23
C LYS A 88 16.37 -35.51 -37.80
N THR A 89 16.15 -35.36 -36.50
CA THR A 89 15.65 -34.11 -35.88
C THR A 89 16.62 -32.95 -36.12
N SER A 90 17.93 -33.23 -36.20
CA SER A 90 18.92 -32.20 -36.46
C SER A 90 18.76 -31.56 -37.84
N LEU A 91 18.41 -32.33 -38.89
CA LEU A 91 18.11 -31.74 -40.21
C LEU A 91 16.93 -30.78 -40.16
N LEU A 92 15.83 -31.15 -39.50
CA LEU A 92 14.68 -30.24 -39.30
C LEU A 92 15.08 -28.98 -38.52
N LYS A 93 15.94 -29.13 -37.51
CA LYS A 93 16.46 -28.00 -36.72
C LYS A 93 17.42 -27.10 -37.52
N ILE A 94 18.20 -27.65 -38.46
CA ILE A 94 19.05 -26.87 -39.38
C ILE A 94 18.17 -26.06 -40.34
N ILE A 95 17.12 -26.66 -40.91
CA ILE A 95 16.15 -25.94 -41.73
C ILE A 95 15.51 -24.80 -40.92
N ARG A 96 15.04 -25.10 -39.71
CA ARG A 96 14.50 -24.08 -38.79
C ARG A 96 15.52 -22.98 -38.52
N TRP A 97 16.77 -23.32 -38.24
CA TRP A 97 17.82 -22.36 -37.98
C TRP A 97 18.02 -21.40 -39.16
N ALA A 98 18.13 -21.92 -40.38
CA ALA A 98 18.29 -21.11 -41.58
C ALA A 98 17.07 -20.18 -41.84
N LEU A 99 15.85 -20.63 -41.53
CA LEU A 99 14.63 -19.86 -41.72
C LEU A 99 14.34 -18.85 -40.59
N THR A 100 14.93 -19.04 -39.41
CA THR A 100 14.60 -18.22 -38.22
C THR A 100 15.77 -17.40 -37.71
N GLY A 101 16.98 -17.67 -38.19
CA GLY A 101 18.23 -17.15 -37.66
C GLY A 101 18.59 -17.65 -36.25
N THR A 102 17.75 -18.49 -35.64
CA THR A 102 17.92 -18.94 -34.25
C THR A 102 18.36 -20.40 -34.19
N ARG A 103 19.56 -20.64 -33.66
CA ARG A 103 20.13 -21.98 -33.52
C ARG A 103 19.48 -22.71 -32.34
N THR A 104 18.75 -23.78 -32.64
CA THR A 104 18.08 -24.66 -31.62
C THR A 104 18.67 -26.07 -31.57
N LEU A 105 19.84 -26.25 -32.19
CA LEU A 105 20.58 -27.50 -32.19
C LEU A 105 21.16 -27.80 -30.79
N PRO A 106 21.31 -29.09 -30.44
CA PRO A 106 22.00 -29.52 -29.23
C PRO A 106 23.38 -28.85 -29.02
N SER A 107 23.76 -28.67 -27.75
CA SER A 107 25.00 -27.94 -27.36
C SER A 107 26.29 -28.71 -27.65
N ASP A 108 26.21 -30.04 -27.76
CA ASP A 108 27.30 -30.91 -28.21
C ASP A 108 27.64 -30.70 -29.70
N MET A 109 26.73 -30.14 -30.49
CA MET A 109 26.95 -29.76 -31.90
C MET A 109 27.51 -28.33 -32.06
N ASN A 110 28.06 -27.73 -31.00
CA ASN A 110 28.72 -26.43 -31.09
C ASN A 110 30.09 -26.58 -31.75
N GLY A 111 30.42 -25.67 -32.67
CA GLY A 111 31.66 -25.72 -33.44
C GLY A 111 31.65 -26.68 -34.62
N TRP A 112 30.51 -27.35 -34.90
CA TRP A 112 30.45 -28.39 -35.93
C TRP A 112 30.29 -27.82 -37.33
N PHE A 113 29.62 -26.68 -37.50
CA PHE A 113 29.22 -26.19 -38.81
C PHE A 113 30.12 -25.03 -39.25
N ARG A 114 30.77 -25.19 -40.41
CA ARG A 114 31.55 -24.12 -41.03
C ARG A 114 30.66 -23.23 -41.89
N THR A 115 29.92 -23.83 -42.80
CA THR A 115 29.03 -23.13 -43.74
C THR A 115 27.63 -23.76 -43.73
N LEU A 116 26.63 -22.94 -44.03
CA LEU A 116 25.24 -23.37 -44.18
C LEU A 116 24.58 -22.53 -45.28
N SER A 117 23.87 -23.18 -46.19
CA SER A 117 23.03 -22.52 -47.18
C SER A 117 21.65 -23.17 -47.26
N LEU A 118 20.62 -22.34 -47.35
CA LEU A 118 19.25 -22.78 -47.62
C LEU A 118 18.67 -21.90 -48.73
N ARG A 119 18.36 -22.53 -49.86
CA ARG A 119 17.65 -21.90 -50.97
C ARG A 119 16.16 -22.20 -50.87
N PHE A 120 15.34 -21.18 -51.09
CA PHE A 120 13.90 -21.28 -51.04
C PHE A 120 13.23 -20.31 -52.01
N ASN A 121 11.98 -20.58 -52.37
CA ASN A 121 11.13 -19.66 -53.09
C ASN A 121 10.07 -19.08 -52.18
N LEU A 122 9.74 -17.81 -52.38
CA LEU A 122 8.48 -17.21 -51.95
C LEU A 122 7.68 -16.86 -53.20
N ASP A 123 6.64 -17.65 -53.47
CA ASP A 123 5.93 -17.69 -54.75
C ASP A 123 6.92 -17.85 -55.94
N ASN A 124 7.08 -16.79 -56.75
CA ASN A 124 7.94 -16.77 -57.92
C ASN A 124 9.35 -16.20 -57.65
N ASP A 125 9.56 -15.64 -56.47
CA ASP A 125 10.84 -15.05 -56.09
C ASP A 125 11.74 -16.11 -55.45
N GLU A 126 13.00 -16.16 -55.87
CA GLU A 126 14.00 -17.11 -55.38
C GLU A 126 14.97 -16.41 -54.43
N PHE A 127 15.23 -17.04 -53.29
CA PHE A 127 16.09 -16.52 -52.23
C PHE A 127 17.05 -17.59 -51.73
N GLU A 128 18.16 -17.14 -51.15
CA GLU A 128 19.11 -18.02 -50.49
C GLU A 128 19.70 -17.33 -49.27
N VAL A 129 19.63 -18.02 -48.13
CA VAL A 129 20.39 -17.68 -46.92
C VAL A 129 21.72 -18.39 -47.02
N ARG A 130 22.83 -17.67 -46.84
CA ARG A 130 24.19 -18.22 -46.78
C ARG A 130 24.88 -17.74 -45.51
N LEU A 131 25.35 -18.69 -44.70
CA LEU A 131 26.28 -18.45 -43.60
C LEU A 131 27.69 -18.85 -44.07
N ASP A 132 28.57 -17.85 -44.14
CA ASP A 132 29.99 -18.05 -44.46
C ASP A 132 30.76 -18.52 -43.21
N ASP A 133 30.28 -18.14 -42.02
CA ASP A 133 30.68 -18.66 -40.71
C ASP A 133 29.41 -18.99 -39.92
N ALA A 134 29.03 -20.26 -39.95
CA ALA A 134 27.78 -20.71 -39.36
C ALA A 134 27.78 -20.61 -37.82
N GLU A 135 28.92 -20.84 -37.15
CA GLU A 135 29.00 -20.74 -35.69
C GLU A 135 28.82 -19.32 -35.18
N ARG A 136 29.42 -18.34 -35.87
CA ARG A 136 29.25 -16.93 -35.52
C ARG A 136 27.93 -16.35 -36.01
N GLY A 137 27.27 -17.00 -36.96
CA GLY A 137 26.07 -16.48 -37.62
C GLY A 137 26.38 -15.36 -38.62
N VAL A 138 27.55 -15.38 -39.26
CA VAL A 138 27.97 -14.38 -40.25
C VAL A 138 27.58 -14.82 -41.65
N GLY A 139 26.99 -13.92 -42.43
CA GLY A 139 26.64 -14.20 -43.83
C GLY A 139 25.66 -13.20 -44.43
N LYS A 140 24.83 -13.69 -45.36
CA LYS A 140 23.90 -12.88 -46.14
C LYS A 140 22.63 -13.61 -46.55
N LEU A 141 21.57 -12.83 -46.73
CA LEU A 141 20.35 -13.22 -47.43
C LEU A 141 20.35 -12.57 -48.80
N VAL A 142 20.15 -13.35 -49.85
CA VAL A 142 20.17 -12.88 -51.24
C VAL A 142 18.90 -13.27 -51.98
N LYS A 143 18.51 -12.44 -52.96
CA LYS A 143 17.42 -12.68 -53.89
C LYS A 143 17.98 -12.86 -55.30
N PHE A 144 17.43 -13.80 -56.05
CA PHE A 144 17.77 -13.98 -57.46
C PHE A 144 16.71 -13.36 -58.35
N VAL A 145 17.14 -12.52 -59.29
CA VAL A 145 16.27 -11.93 -60.31
C VAL A 145 16.92 -12.12 -61.67
N ARG A 146 16.31 -12.93 -62.53
CA ARG A 146 16.82 -13.25 -63.88
C ARG A 146 18.28 -13.73 -63.87
N GLY A 147 18.62 -14.61 -62.91
CA GLY A 147 19.97 -15.16 -62.75
C GLY A 147 21.00 -14.23 -62.12
N LYS A 148 20.63 -13.01 -61.71
CA LYS A 148 21.50 -12.09 -60.97
C LYS A 148 21.18 -12.11 -59.48
N GLU A 149 22.23 -12.10 -58.65
CA GLU A 149 22.15 -12.05 -57.20
C GLU A 149 22.02 -10.61 -56.70
N PHE A 150 21.04 -10.35 -55.84
CA PHE A 150 20.83 -9.09 -55.14
C PHE A 150 20.86 -9.33 -53.64
N MET A 151 21.68 -8.57 -52.91
CA MET A 151 21.74 -8.65 -51.46
C MET A 151 20.46 -8.05 -50.85
N VAL A 152 19.76 -8.84 -50.03
CA VAL A 152 18.59 -8.38 -49.26
C VAL A 152 19.04 -7.92 -47.88
N ALA A 153 19.90 -8.70 -47.22
CA ALA A 153 20.46 -8.38 -45.92
C ALA A 153 21.85 -9.00 -45.75
N ARG A 154 22.67 -8.39 -44.90
CA ARG A 154 23.96 -8.93 -44.42
C ARG A 154 23.90 -8.95 -42.89
N PHE A 155 24.44 -10.00 -42.29
CA PHE A 155 24.48 -10.17 -40.84
C PHE A 155 25.89 -10.60 -40.41
N GLU A 156 26.35 -10.05 -39.28
CA GLU A 156 27.71 -10.20 -38.78
C GLU A 156 27.76 -11.01 -37.47
N ASP A 157 26.60 -11.38 -36.94
CA ASP A 157 26.46 -12.27 -35.80
C ASP A 157 25.06 -12.94 -35.80
N SER A 158 24.90 -13.93 -34.91
CA SER A 158 23.64 -14.66 -34.73
C SER A 158 22.44 -13.78 -34.38
N LYS A 159 22.64 -12.63 -33.71
CA LYS A 159 21.55 -11.72 -33.36
C LYS A 159 21.07 -10.95 -34.59
N ALA A 160 21.99 -10.38 -35.35
CA ALA A 160 21.72 -9.70 -36.62
C ALA A 160 21.10 -10.68 -37.63
N PHE A 161 21.51 -11.95 -37.63
CA PHE A 161 20.91 -12.97 -38.47
C PHE A 161 19.43 -13.22 -38.10
N ALA A 162 19.13 -13.41 -36.82
CA ALA A 162 17.74 -13.56 -36.36
C ALA A 162 16.87 -12.34 -36.66
N GLU A 163 17.38 -11.11 -36.46
CA GLU A 163 16.67 -9.87 -36.77
C GLU A 163 16.43 -9.66 -38.27
N ALA A 164 17.40 -10.05 -39.11
CA ALA A 164 17.26 -10.01 -40.56
C ALA A 164 16.18 -10.97 -41.06
N MET A 165 16.17 -12.22 -40.55
CA MET A 165 15.15 -13.21 -40.90
C MET A 165 13.77 -12.80 -40.37
N ASP A 166 13.71 -12.22 -39.16
CA ASP A 166 12.48 -11.67 -38.58
C ASP A 166 11.85 -10.61 -39.48
N SER A 167 12.64 -9.60 -39.85
CA SER A 167 12.17 -8.49 -40.69
C SER A 167 11.79 -8.96 -42.10
N PHE A 168 12.58 -9.87 -42.67
CA PHE A 168 12.34 -10.43 -44.00
C PHE A 168 11.01 -11.18 -44.07
N PHE A 169 10.79 -12.18 -43.20
CA PHE A 169 9.58 -13.00 -43.28
C PHE A 169 8.32 -12.25 -42.87
N LEU A 170 8.39 -11.36 -41.87
CA LEU A 170 7.25 -10.50 -41.53
C LEU A 170 6.83 -9.67 -42.74
N LYS A 171 7.78 -9.04 -43.43
CA LYS A 171 7.50 -8.22 -44.61
C LYS A 171 6.97 -9.05 -45.78
N GLU A 172 7.68 -10.10 -46.19
CA GLU A 172 7.34 -10.83 -47.42
C GLU A 172 6.03 -11.63 -47.28
N LEU A 173 5.72 -12.15 -46.09
CA LEU A 173 4.46 -12.84 -45.80
C LEU A 173 3.33 -11.86 -45.40
N GLY A 174 3.63 -10.56 -45.33
CA GLY A 174 2.71 -9.53 -44.88
C GLY A 174 2.22 -9.72 -43.43
N LEU A 175 3.00 -10.39 -42.59
CA LEU A 175 2.73 -10.63 -41.17
C LEU A 175 3.21 -9.45 -40.32
N ASP A 176 2.75 -9.40 -39.07
CA ASP A 176 3.11 -8.35 -38.11
C ASP A 176 3.63 -8.96 -36.81
N SER A 177 4.45 -8.21 -36.07
CA SER A 177 4.78 -8.61 -34.70
C SER A 177 3.57 -8.45 -33.78
N LEU A 178 3.49 -9.33 -32.79
CA LEU A 178 2.62 -9.16 -31.65
C LEU A 178 3.37 -8.38 -30.57
N GLU A 179 2.93 -7.16 -30.32
CA GLU A 179 3.34 -6.38 -29.16
C GLU A 179 2.43 -6.74 -27.98
N ALA A 180 3.02 -7.17 -26.87
CA ALA A 180 2.32 -7.55 -25.66
C ALA A 180 2.92 -6.82 -24.46
N ILE A 181 2.07 -6.41 -23.53
CA ILE A 181 2.54 -5.82 -22.27
C ILE A 181 2.49 -6.90 -21.20
N ALA A 182 3.67 -7.30 -20.73
CA ALA A 182 3.83 -8.18 -19.60
C ALA A 182 3.96 -7.37 -18.32
N GLU A 183 3.19 -7.73 -17.30
CA GLU A 183 3.23 -7.09 -16.00
C GLU A 183 4.32 -7.76 -15.15
N ARG A 184 5.23 -6.95 -14.61
CA ARG A 184 6.27 -7.40 -13.66
C ARG A 184 5.72 -7.42 -12.23
N GLU A 185 6.45 -8.09 -11.33
CA GLU A 185 6.11 -8.18 -9.90
C GLU A 185 6.01 -6.81 -9.21
N ASP A 186 6.72 -5.80 -9.71
CA ASP A 186 6.67 -4.42 -9.21
C ASP A 186 5.44 -3.62 -9.69
N GLY A 187 4.61 -4.21 -10.56
CA GLY A 187 3.47 -3.56 -11.19
C GLY A 187 3.83 -2.68 -12.39
N THR A 188 5.06 -2.79 -12.93
CA THR A 188 5.46 -2.13 -14.16
C THR A 188 5.10 -2.98 -15.38
N GLY A 189 4.63 -2.32 -16.44
CA GLY A 189 4.44 -2.95 -17.74
C GLY A 189 5.75 -2.97 -18.52
N VAL A 190 6.11 -4.13 -19.06
CA VAL A 190 7.22 -4.27 -20.01
C VAL A 190 6.68 -4.74 -21.34
N GLU A 191 7.06 -4.02 -22.38
CA GLU A 191 6.73 -4.35 -23.75
C GLU A 191 7.55 -5.57 -24.19
N GLN A 192 6.85 -6.57 -24.70
CA GLN A 192 7.40 -7.78 -25.27
C GLN A 192 6.97 -7.87 -26.72
N ARG A 193 7.96 -7.87 -27.62
CA ARG A 193 7.76 -8.06 -29.05
C ARG A 193 7.91 -9.53 -29.41
N HIS A 194 6.90 -10.08 -30.08
CA HIS A 194 6.93 -11.44 -30.63
C HIS A 194 6.82 -11.40 -32.16
N GLY A 195 7.90 -11.74 -32.86
CA GLY A 195 7.99 -11.69 -34.32
C GLY A 195 7.92 -13.06 -35.01
N TRP A 196 8.64 -13.20 -36.12
CA TRP A 196 8.69 -14.38 -36.98
C TRP A 196 9.03 -15.66 -36.23
N ASN A 197 9.98 -15.60 -35.29
CA ASN A 197 10.38 -16.76 -34.49
C ASN A 197 9.20 -17.44 -33.77
N TRP A 198 8.24 -16.65 -33.29
CA TRP A 198 7.02 -17.17 -32.68
C TRP A 198 6.04 -17.68 -33.74
N LEU A 199 5.83 -16.93 -34.82
CA LEU A 199 4.95 -17.29 -35.94
C LEU A 199 5.40 -18.58 -36.65
N PHE A 200 6.71 -18.84 -36.72
CA PHE A 200 7.29 -20.07 -37.23
C PHE A 200 6.79 -21.32 -36.49
N GLY A 201 6.33 -21.17 -35.24
CA GLY A 201 5.71 -22.25 -34.48
C GLY A 201 4.49 -22.90 -35.15
N ALA A 202 3.83 -22.23 -36.12
CA ALA A 202 2.78 -22.86 -36.92
C ALA A 202 3.31 -23.89 -37.93
N MET A 203 4.58 -23.78 -38.32
CA MET A 203 5.25 -24.70 -39.24
C MET A 203 5.89 -25.88 -38.51
N TRP A 204 6.02 -25.85 -37.19
CA TRP A 204 6.74 -26.84 -36.40
C TRP A 204 5.78 -27.72 -35.56
N PHE A 205 5.92 -29.03 -35.69
CA PHE A 205 5.11 -30.02 -34.99
C PHE A 205 5.97 -30.84 -34.03
N GLU A 206 5.63 -30.74 -32.75
CA GLU A 206 6.24 -31.50 -31.68
C GLU A 206 5.42 -32.78 -31.42
N PRO A 207 6.03 -33.86 -30.91
CA PRO A 207 5.34 -35.13 -30.68
C PRO A 207 4.14 -35.09 -29.72
N ASP A 208 4.08 -34.17 -28.77
CA ASP A 208 2.95 -33.97 -27.85
C ASP A 208 2.57 -32.48 -27.75
N PRO A 209 1.79 -31.95 -28.70
CA PRO A 209 1.48 -30.54 -28.72
C PRO A 209 0.47 -30.18 -27.62
N SER A 210 0.79 -29.15 -26.83
CA SER A 210 -0.11 -28.60 -25.81
C SER A 210 -1.18 -27.66 -26.37
N THR A 211 -1.01 -27.17 -27.60
CA THR A 211 -1.89 -26.23 -28.29
C THR A 211 -2.19 -26.68 -29.71
N VAL A 212 -3.34 -26.26 -30.26
CA VAL A 212 -3.71 -26.53 -31.66
C VAL A 212 -2.90 -25.67 -32.64
N PHE A 213 -2.58 -24.43 -32.28
CA PHE A 213 -1.81 -23.53 -33.15
C PHE A 213 -0.64 -22.92 -32.38
N GLY A 214 0.55 -23.01 -32.98
CA GLY A 214 1.79 -22.53 -32.39
C GLY A 214 2.47 -23.53 -31.48
N GLY A 215 3.37 -23.01 -30.63
CA GLY A 215 4.13 -23.78 -29.64
C GLY A 215 3.42 -23.90 -28.29
N SER A 216 4.19 -24.27 -27.28
CA SER A 216 3.72 -24.48 -25.90
C SER A 216 3.38 -23.20 -25.13
N ASP A 217 3.84 -22.04 -25.61
CA ASP A 217 3.59 -20.76 -24.97
C ASP A 217 2.18 -20.23 -25.31
N ILE A 218 1.29 -20.27 -24.31
CA ILE A 218 -0.09 -19.76 -24.38
C ILE A 218 -0.26 -18.34 -23.83
N SER A 219 0.82 -17.72 -23.36
CA SER A 219 0.78 -16.37 -22.77
C SER A 219 0.26 -15.33 -23.78
N HIS A 220 -0.34 -14.25 -23.27
CA HIS A 220 -0.81 -13.10 -24.06
C HIS A 220 -1.74 -13.46 -25.24
N GLY A 221 -2.43 -14.61 -25.19
CA GLY A 221 -3.32 -15.04 -26.27
C GLY A 221 -2.60 -15.44 -27.57
N LYS A 222 -1.31 -15.76 -27.50
CA LYS A 222 -0.47 -16.14 -28.65
C LYS A 222 -1.13 -17.17 -29.59
N PRO A 223 -1.66 -18.32 -29.15
CA PRO A 223 -2.28 -19.28 -30.06
C PRO A 223 -3.45 -18.68 -30.86
N THR A 224 -4.34 -17.97 -30.16
CA THR A 224 -5.50 -17.29 -30.77
C THR A 224 -5.06 -16.27 -31.79
N ARG A 225 -4.03 -15.48 -31.45
CA ARG A 225 -3.50 -14.47 -32.34
C ARG A 225 -2.89 -15.07 -33.60
N MET A 226 -2.08 -16.11 -33.44
CA MET A 226 -1.43 -16.81 -34.53
C MET A 226 -2.46 -17.37 -35.52
N MET A 227 -3.48 -18.07 -35.01
CA MET A 227 -4.58 -18.60 -35.83
C MET A 227 -5.27 -17.48 -36.62
N GLN A 228 -5.65 -16.39 -35.95
CA GLN A 228 -6.32 -15.26 -36.60
C GLN A 228 -5.47 -14.60 -37.70
N MET A 229 -4.16 -14.45 -37.46
CA MET A 229 -3.23 -13.89 -38.45
C MET A 229 -3.06 -14.80 -39.66
N TYR A 230 -2.97 -16.12 -39.46
CA TYR A 230 -2.82 -17.08 -40.55
C TYR A 230 -4.09 -17.31 -41.36
N LEU A 231 -5.27 -17.20 -40.72
CA LEU A 231 -6.56 -17.14 -41.41
C LEU A 231 -6.74 -15.87 -42.25
N GLY A 232 -5.91 -14.85 -42.05
CA GLY A 232 -5.95 -13.62 -42.86
C GLY A 232 -7.17 -12.74 -42.62
N LEU A 233 -7.84 -12.90 -41.48
CA LEU A 233 -9.04 -12.14 -41.13
C LEU A 233 -8.70 -10.64 -40.99
N PRO A 234 -9.56 -9.73 -41.48
CA PRO A 234 -9.37 -8.29 -41.33
C PRO A 234 -9.56 -7.87 -39.86
N TRP A 235 -9.14 -6.66 -39.50
CA TRP A 235 -9.32 -6.05 -38.15
C TRP A 235 -8.59 -6.72 -36.98
N ILE A 236 -8.02 -7.90 -37.18
CA ILE A 236 -7.24 -8.63 -36.17
C ILE A 236 -6.12 -7.72 -35.64
N MET A 237 -5.32 -7.11 -36.53
CA MET A 237 -4.27 -6.16 -36.15
C MET A 237 -4.78 -4.99 -35.31
N THR A 238 -5.83 -4.31 -35.78
CA THR A 238 -6.50 -3.21 -35.07
C THR A 238 -6.91 -3.61 -33.65
N ARG A 239 -7.52 -4.80 -33.49
CA ARG A 239 -7.95 -5.29 -32.17
C ARG A 239 -6.79 -5.52 -31.21
N ALA A 240 -5.63 -6.04 -31.67
CA ALA A 240 -4.51 -6.20 -30.75
C ALA A 240 -3.94 -4.86 -30.29
N SER A 241 -3.77 -3.90 -31.20
CA SER A 241 -3.29 -2.57 -30.83
C SER A 241 -4.21 -1.90 -29.81
N LEU A 242 -5.53 -2.12 -29.90
CA LEU A 242 -6.49 -1.67 -28.89
C LEU A 242 -6.33 -2.40 -27.55
N MET A 243 -6.16 -3.72 -27.57
CA MET A 243 -5.95 -4.51 -26.34
C MET A 243 -4.66 -4.12 -25.62
N GLU A 244 -3.60 -3.84 -26.39
CA GLU A 244 -2.32 -3.33 -25.89
C GLU A 244 -2.50 -1.94 -25.27
N ALA A 245 -3.08 -0.99 -26.01
CA ALA A 245 -3.36 0.35 -25.51
C ALA A 245 -4.20 0.32 -24.22
N ARG A 246 -5.21 -0.54 -24.17
CA ARG A 246 -6.03 -0.75 -22.97
C ARG A 246 -5.21 -1.24 -21.79
N LYS A 247 -4.34 -2.23 -21.99
CA LYS A 247 -3.49 -2.76 -20.91
C LYS A 247 -2.47 -1.72 -20.44
N ARG A 248 -1.94 -0.88 -21.34
CA ARG A 248 -1.06 0.25 -20.99
C ARG A 248 -1.79 1.26 -20.08
N GLU A 249 -2.95 1.75 -20.51
CA GLU A 249 -3.78 2.68 -19.74
C GLU A 249 -4.20 2.11 -18.38
N GLN A 250 -4.52 0.81 -18.34
CA GLN A 250 -4.84 0.14 -17.08
C GLN A 250 -3.64 0.15 -16.11
N ILE A 251 -2.45 -0.25 -16.55
CA ILE A 251 -1.25 -0.27 -15.71
C ILE A 251 -0.90 1.15 -15.23
N GLU A 252 -0.94 2.14 -16.11
CA GLU A 252 -0.69 3.53 -15.74
C GLU A 252 -1.73 4.06 -14.74
N GLY A 253 -3.00 3.72 -14.92
CA GLY A 253 -4.08 4.02 -13.99
C GLY A 253 -3.87 3.39 -12.62
N ASP A 254 -3.52 2.10 -12.59
CA ASP A 254 -3.25 1.35 -11.35
C ASP A 254 -2.02 1.91 -10.62
N GLN A 255 -0.97 2.32 -11.34
CA GLN A 255 0.20 2.99 -10.77
C GLN A 255 -0.13 4.35 -10.18
N LYS A 256 -0.88 5.20 -10.91
CA LYS A 256 -1.33 6.49 -10.39
C LYS A 256 -2.20 6.31 -9.15
N ALA A 257 -3.12 5.35 -9.17
CA ALA A 257 -3.97 5.02 -8.02
C ALA A 257 -3.15 4.51 -6.84
N LYS A 258 -2.12 3.67 -7.07
CA LYS A 258 -1.21 3.20 -6.02
C LYS A 258 -0.38 4.33 -5.42
N ALA A 259 0.17 5.22 -6.25
CA ALA A 259 0.91 6.40 -5.79
C ALA A 259 0.01 7.34 -4.98
N GLN A 260 -1.21 7.61 -5.45
CA GLN A 260 -2.18 8.44 -4.73
C GLN A 260 -2.61 7.80 -3.40
N ARG A 261 -2.81 6.48 -3.36
CA ARG A 261 -3.07 5.75 -2.11
C ARG A 261 -1.90 5.85 -1.13
N GLN A 262 -0.67 5.70 -1.59
CA GLN A 262 0.51 5.86 -0.74
C GLN A 262 0.63 7.27 -0.14
N VAL A 263 0.36 8.30 -0.94
CA VAL A 263 0.33 9.70 -0.45
C VAL A 263 -0.79 9.89 0.57
N SER A 264 -2.00 9.39 0.28
CA SER A 264 -3.15 9.45 1.19
C SER A 264 -2.89 8.70 2.50
N ASP A 265 -2.30 7.50 2.44
CA ASP A 265 -2.00 6.69 3.62
C ASP A 265 -0.93 7.34 4.49
N ALA A 266 0.13 7.88 3.87
CA ALA A 266 1.15 8.66 4.58
C ALA A 266 0.55 9.91 5.25
N ALA A 267 -0.34 10.63 4.56
CA ALA A 267 -1.06 11.77 5.12
C ALA A 267 -1.94 11.36 6.31
N ARG A 268 -2.66 10.23 6.22
CA ARG A 268 -3.49 9.68 7.30
C ARG A 268 -2.66 9.27 8.52
N THR A 269 -1.52 8.60 8.33
CA THR A 269 -0.61 8.27 9.43
C THR A 269 -0.13 9.54 10.13
N ARG A 270 0.24 10.57 9.37
CA ARG A 270 0.68 11.84 9.93
C ARG A 270 -0.44 12.57 10.68
N LEU A 271 -1.66 12.55 10.16
CA LEU A 271 -2.84 13.11 10.82
C LEU A 271 -3.11 12.43 12.17
N ASP A 272 -2.98 11.10 12.26
CA ASP A 272 -3.15 10.36 13.52
C ASP A 272 -2.10 10.74 14.57
N GLU A 273 -0.83 10.92 14.16
CA GLU A 273 0.25 11.40 15.04
C GLU A 273 -0.01 12.82 15.57
N LEU A 274 -0.44 13.74 14.70
CA LEU A 274 -0.76 15.11 15.09
C LEU A 274 -1.97 15.17 16.02
N ASN A 275 -3.02 14.39 15.74
CA ASN A 275 -4.21 14.29 16.59
C ASN A 275 -3.89 13.73 17.99
N LYS A 276 -3.02 12.71 18.09
CA LYS A 276 -2.52 12.21 19.39
C LYS A 276 -1.77 13.28 20.17
N SER A 277 -0.93 14.06 19.48
CA SER A 277 -0.15 15.15 20.09
C SER A 277 -1.06 16.26 20.61
N ARG A 278 -2.07 16.65 19.80
CA ARG A 278 -3.11 17.61 20.19
C ARG A 278 -3.91 17.15 21.41
N ALA A 279 -4.38 15.90 21.40
CA ALA A 279 -5.16 15.33 22.50
C ALA A 279 -4.38 15.34 23.83
N LYS A 280 -3.06 15.09 23.78
CA LYS A 280 -2.19 15.15 24.95
C LYS A 280 -2.14 16.56 25.55
N ILE A 281 -1.96 17.60 24.73
CA ILE A 281 -1.89 19.00 25.20
C ILE A 281 -3.23 19.45 25.79
N VAL A 282 -4.35 19.15 25.12
CA VAL A 282 -5.71 19.49 25.61
C VAL A 282 -6.01 18.82 26.97
N SER A 283 -5.60 17.56 27.16
CA SER A 283 -5.83 16.83 28.41
C SER A 283 -5.09 17.39 29.63
N VAL A 284 -3.98 18.10 29.41
CA VAL A 284 -3.19 18.75 30.46
C VAL A 284 -3.82 20.09 30.82
N GLN A 285 -4.32 20.85 29.84
CA GLN A 285 -4.92 22.17 30.05
C GLN A 285 -6.31 22.13 30.69
N SER A 286 -7.12 21.09 30.45
CA SER A 286 -8.51 21.03 30.97
C SER A 286 -8.64 20.72 32.46
N LYS A 287 -7.55 20.36 33.14
CA LYS A 287 -7.54 20.00 34.57
C LYS A 287 -7.26 21.18 35.51
N GLU A 288 -7.04 22.39 34.98
CA GLU A 288 -6.50 23.51 35.77
C GLU A 288 -7.51 24.64 35.96
N ARG A 289 -7.44 25.31 37.12
CA ARG A 289 -8.28 26.47 37.42
C ARG A 289 -7.82 27.68 36.60
N PRO A 290 -8.74 28.50 36.08
CA PRO A 290 -8.36 29.73 35.38
C PRO A 290 -7.51 30.66 36.25
N VAL A 291 -6.45 31.23 35.68
CA VAL A 291 -5.55 32.19 36.36
C VAL A 291 -6.32 33.33 37.04
N ALA A 292 -7.37 33.83 36.38
CA ALA A 292 -8.21 34.90 36.90
C ALA A 292 -8.95 34.54 38.20
N GLU A 293 -9.30 33.26 38.39
CA GLU A 293 -9.95 32.80 39.61
C GLU A 293 -8.95 32.68 40.77
N VAL A 294 -7.74 32.18 40.50
CA VAL A 294 -6.66 32.08 41.50
C VAL A 294 -6.21 33.48 41.94
N GLN A 295 -6.09 34.43 41.01
CA GLN A 295 -5.73 35.81 41.31
C GLN A 295 -6.77 36.52 42.19
N ARG A 296 -8.07 36.30 41.95
CA ARG A 296 -9.14 36.81 42.84
C ARG A 296 -9.05 36.19 44.23
N ALA A 297 -8.82 34.87 44.32
CA ALA A 297 -8.68 34.18 45.59
C ALA A 297 -7.48 34.69 46.43
N VAL A 298 -6.33 34.97 45.80
CA VAL A 298 -5.17 35.58 46.47
C VAL A 298 -5.52 36.96 47.03
N SER A 299 -6.15 37.81 46.22
CA SER A 299 -6.56 39.15 46.65
C SER A 299 -7.54 39.13 47.82
N ASP A 300 -8.51 38.21 47.79
CA ASP A 300 -9.49 38.03 48.86
C ASP A 300 -8.83 37.54 50.15
N ALA A 301 -7.89 36.59 50.07
CA ALA A 301 -7.15 36.09 51.24
C ALA A 301 -6.29 37.19 51.90
N LEU A 302 -5.59 38.00 51.10
CA LEU A 302 -4.81 39.14 51.59
C LEU A 302 -5.69 40.20 52.27
N THR A 303 -6.85 40.50 51.69
CA THR A 303 -7.80 41.46 52.28
C THR A 303 -8.28 40.99 53.65
N LYS A 304 -8.63 39.70 53.77
CA LYS A 304 -9.04 39.09 55.04
C LYS A 304 -7.91 39.04 56.06
N PHE A 305 -6.67 38.76 55.64
CA PHE A 305 -5.48 38.82 56.47
C PHE A 305 -5.28 40.22 57.07
N MET A 306 -5.33 41.28 56.24
CA MET A 306 -5.18 42.66 56.70
C MET A 306 -6.25 43.05 57.72
N ALA A 307 -7.51 42.66 57.48
CA ALA A 307 -8.61 42.91 58.40
C ALA A 307 -8.47 42.18 59.74
N ALA A 308 -7.91 40.96 59.75
CA ALA A 308 -7.60 40.23 60.99
C ALA A 308 -6.42 40.87 61.74
N ALA A 309 -5.34 41.25 61.05
CA ALA A 309 -4.19 41.93 61.64
C ALA A 309 -4.55 43.28 62.30
N GLU A 310 -5.47 44.03 61.70
CA GLU A 310 -6.01 45.28 62.28
C GLU A 310 -6.75 45.02 63.60
N ARG A 311 -7.57 43.96 63.65
CA ARG A 311 -8.31 43.56 64.87
C ARG A 311 -7.36 43.16 65.99
N VAL A 312 -6.28 42.43 65.68
CA VAL A 312 -5.23 42.10 66.65
C VAL A 312 -4.61 43.38 67.23
N ARG A 313 -4.23 44.34 66.38
CA ARG A 313 -3.61 45.60 66.82
C ARG A 313 -4.54 46.41 67.73
N LYS A 314 -5.81 46.54 67.36
CA LYS A 314 -6.82 47.24 68.18
C LYS A 314 -7.00 46.60 69.55
N ASN A 315 -7.08 45.26 69.61
CA ASN A 315 -7.24 44.55 70.87
C ASN A 315 -6.01 44.67 71.77
N ILE A 316 -4.78 44.71 71.22
CA ILE A 316 -3.56 44.93 72.01
C ILE A 316 -3.59 46.28 72.74
N ILE A 317 -3.97 47.35 72.02
CA ILE A 317 -4.07 48.71 72.59
C ILE A 317 -5.11 48.74 73.71
N LEU A 318 -6.30 48.19 73.47
CA LEU A 318 -7.39 48.15 74.46
C LEU A 318 -7.03 47.31 75.69
N ILE A 319 -6.34 46.18 75.51
CA ILE A 319 -5.86 45.35 76.63
C ILE A 319 -4.90 46.15 77.51
N ALA A 320 -3.96 46.89 76.92
CA ALA A 320 -3.00 47.70 77.67
C ALA A 320 -3.70 48.81 78.48
N GLU A 321 -4.68 49.48 77.90
CA GLU A 321 -5.49 50.51 78.58
C GLU A 321 -6.30 49.93 79.74
N ILE A 322 -7.03 48.83 79.51
CA ILE A 322 -7.86 48.18 80.52
C ILE A 322 -7.01 47.60 81.65
N ASP A 323 -5.84 47.03 81.35
CA ASP A 323 -4.93 46.54 82.39
C ASP A 323 -4.38 47.68 83.26
N GLY A 324 -4.09 48.85 82.65
CA GLY A 324 -3.72 50.06 83.39
C GLY A 324 -4.82 50.51 84.36
N GLN A 325 -6.06 50.56 83.89
CA GLN A 325 -7.23 50.89 84.72
C GLN A 325 -7.45 49.86 85.83
N ARG A 326 -7.30 48.57 85.53
CA ARG A 326 -7.43 47.48 86.51
C ARG A 326 -6.42 47.63 87.65
N ARG A 327 -5.14 47.91 87.34
CA ARG A 327 -4.10 48.13 88.35
C ARG A 327 -4.44 49.30 89.27
N ALA A 328 -4.86 50.44 88.69
CA ALA A 328 -5.28 51.59 89.47
C ALA A 328 -6.49 51.30 90.39
N ALA A 329 -7.45 50.50 89.91
CA ALA A 329 -8.59 50.07 90.73
C ALA A 329 -8.17 49.11 91.85
N GLU A 330 -7.22 48.20 91.61
CA GLU A 330 -6.64 47.31 92.63
C GLU A 330 -5.86 48.09 93.71
N ASP A 331 -5.13 49.13 93.30
CA ASP A 331 -4.46 50.05 94.22
C ASP A 331 -5.48 50.81 95.08
N ALA A 332 -6.60 51.25 94.50
CA ALA A 332 -7.69 51.91 95.22
C ALA A 332 -8.38 50.98 96.24
N VAL A 333 -8.56 49.69 95.92
CA VAL A 333 -9.04 48.68 96.87
C VAL A 333 -8.08 48.57 98.06
N THR A 334 -6.78 48.53 97.78
CA THR A 334 -5.73 48.43 98.80
C THR A 334 -5.72 49.66 99.70
N ALA A 335 -5.79 50.86 99.14
CA ALA A 335 -5.84 52.12 99.87
C ALA A 335 -7.09 52.21 100.78
N SER A 336 -8.28 52.00 100.21
CA SER A 336 -9.54 52.06 100.97
C SER A 336 -9.61 51.01 102.08
N SER A 337 -9.04 49.82 101.83
CA SER A 337 -8.99 48.76 102.85
C SER A 337 -8.05 49.13 104.00
N ARG A 338 -6.91 49.78 103.71
CA ARG A 338 -5.98 50.27 104.73
C ARG A 338 -6.61 51.37 105.58
N GLU A 339 -7.35 52.28 104.97
CA GLU A 339 -8.08 53.34 105.69
C GLU A 339 -9.13 52.77 106.64
N LEU A 340 -9.92 51.80 106.17
CA LEU A 340 -10.87 51.08 107.03
C LEU A 340 -10.18 50.36 108.19
N SER A 341 -9.06 49.66 107.94
CA SER A 341 -8.28 49.00 108.99
C SER A 341 -7.73 50.01 110.01
N ALA A 342 -7.12 51.11 109.57
CA ALA A 342 -6.58 52.15 110.45
C ALA A 342 -7.68 52.80 111.32
N PHE A 343 -8.88 52.99 110.76
CA PHE A 343 -10.04 53.49 111.50
C PHE A 343 -10.49 52.49 112.59
N LEU A 344 -10.64 51.21 112.24
CA LEU A 344 -11.04 50.16 113.20
C LEU A 344 -10.01 49.97 114.31
N GLU A 345 -8.71 50.01 113.98
CA GLU A 345 -7.61 49.95 114.95
C GLU A 345 -7.62 51.16 115.89
N SER A 346 -7.85 52.37 115.37
CA SER A 346 -7.92 53.59 116.18
C SER A 346 -9.12 53.57 117.14
N GLN A 347 -10.28 53.09 116.68
CA GLN A 347 -11.48 52.92 117.52
C GLN A 347 -11.23 51.89 118.64
N ALA A 348 -10.62 50.75 118.30
CA ALA A 348 -10.28 49.70 119.26
C ALA A 348 -9.26 50.19 120.30
N ALA A 349 -8.22 50.92 119.88
CA ALA A 349 -7.21 51.48 120.78
C ALA A 349 -7.83 52.49 121.76
N GLY A 350 -8.68 53.40 121.27
CA GLY A 350 -9.36 54.40 122.10
C GLY A 350 -10.23 53.76 123.20
N HIS A 351 -10.92 52.66 122.91
CA HIS A 351 -11.71 51.93 123.90
C HIS A 351 -10.84 51.31 125.03
N ILE A 352 -9.63 50.83 124.70
CA ILE A 352 -8.72 50.22 125.68
C ILE A 352 -8.19 51.26 126.67
N PHE A 353 -7.72 52.42 126.18
CA PHE A 353 -7.13 53.44 127.06
C PHE A 353 -8.15 54.07 128.00
N ARG A 354 -9.42 54.20 127.60
CA ARG A 354 -10.51 54.71 128.45
C ARG A 354 -10.89 53.78 129.62
N ARG A 355 -10.44 52.53 129.61
CA ARG A 355 -10.71 51.55 130.67
C ARG A 355 -9.61 51.48 131.73
N LEU A 356 -8.49 52.18 131.53
CA LEU A 356 -7.40 52.22 132.50
C LEU A 356 -7.78 53.17 133.65
N ASN A 357 -7.73 52.67 134.89
CA ASN A 357 -8.07 53.44 136.10
C ASN A 357 -6.80 53.70 136.93
N PRO A 358 -6.01 54.76 136.62
CA PRO A 358 -4.76 55.04 137.31
C PRO A 358 -5.01 55.48 138.76
N VAL A 359 -4.37 54.80 139.70
CA VAL A 359 -4.63 54.97 141.14
C VAL A 359 -3.90 56.18 141.73
N SER A 360 -2.72 56.53 141.18
CA SER A 360 -1.89 57.66 141.61
C SER A 360 -1.24 58.38 140.43
N CYS A 361 -0.72 59.58 140.66
CA CYS A 361 0.00 60.35 139.67
C CYS A 361 1.40 59.75 139.43
N PRO A 362 1.74 59.32 138.20
CA PRO A 362 3.04 58.70 137.91
C PRO A 362 4.22 59.69 137.98
N SER A 363 3.96 61.00 138.10
CA SER A 363 5.02 62.02 138.17
C SER A 363 5.35 62.48 139.60
N CYS A 364 4.39 62.48 140.52
CA CYS A 364 4.57 62.96 141.89
C CYS A 364 4.06 61.99 142.97
N GLU A 365 3.61 60.80 142.55
CA GLU A 365 3.11 59.69 143.39
C GLU A 365 1.90 60.03 144.28
N GLU A 366 1.31 61.21 144.11
CA GLU A 366 0.11 61.62 144.81
C GLU A 366 -1.09 60.74 144.44
N VAL A 367 -1.75 60.18 145.46
CA VAL A 367 -2.91 59.30 145.26
C VAL A 367 -4.09 60.15 144.87
N TYR A 368 -4.78 59.78 143.79
CA TYR A 368 -5.98 60.50 143.37
C TYR A 368 -7.13 60.13 144.31
N ASP A 369 -7.49 61.08 145.18
CA ASP A 369 -8.68 60.97 146.04
C ASP A 369 -9.96 60.96 145.19
N GLU A 370 -11.00 60.31 145.71
CA GLU A 370 -12.23 60.01 144.96
C GLU A 370 -12.98 61.27 144.51
N ASP A 371 -12.88 62.36 145.27
CA ASP A 371 -13.45 63.67 144.90
C ASP A 371 -12.77 64.25 143.65
N VAL A 372 -11.44 64.15 143.54
CA VAL A 372 -10.69 64.62 142.36
C VAL A 372 -11.05 63.79 141.13
N ARG A 373 -11.29 62.48 141.31
CA ARG A 373 -11.71 61.59 140.23
C ARG A 373 -13.12 61.91 139.73
N THR A 374 -14.07 62.08 140.65
CA THR A 374 -15.47 62.31 140.29
C THR A 374 -15.61 63.62 139.53
N VAL A 375 -14.95 64.68 140.02
CA VAL A 375 -14.93 65.99 139.34
C VAL A 375 -14.29 65.87 137.96
N ARG A 376 -13.14 65.20 137.82
CA ARG A 376 -12.49 65.04 136.51
C ARG A 376 -13.28 64.13 135.56
N GLN A 377 -13.94 63.09 136.06
CA GLN A 377 -14.82 62.24 135.24
C GLN A 377 -16.07 62.98 134.76
N ASP A 378 -16.71 63.76 135.63
CA ASP A 378 -17.89 64.57 135.28
C ASP A 378 -17.55 65.66 134.27
N HIS A 379 -16.34 66.23 134.35
CA HIS A 379 -15.83 67.18 133.36
C HIS A 379 -15.19 66.52 132.13
N HIS A 380 -15.09 65.18 132.09
CA HIS A 380 -14.40 64.40 131.06
C HIS A 380 -12.94 64.85 130.82
N ASP A 381 -12.26 65.23 131.89
CA ASP A 381 -10.84 65.55 131.87
C ASP A 381 -10.03 64.27 132.09
N CYS A 382 -8.87 64.16 131.43
CA CYS A 382 -7.97 63.03 131.66
C CYS A 382 -7.56 62.97 133.14
N ILE A 383 -7.83 61.83 133.79
CA ILE A 383 -7.61 61.63 135.24
C ILE A 383 -6.16 61.98 135.64
N VAL A 384 -5.18 61.67 134.79
CA VAL A 384 -3.76 61.86 135.10
C VAL A 384 -3.30 63.31 134.91
N CYS A 385 -3.50 63.89 133.72
CA CYS A 385 -2.90 65.19 133.38
C CYS A 385 -3.87 66.37 133.50
N GLY A 386 -5.14 66.13 133.82
CA GLY A 386 -6.17 67.15 134.03
C GLY A 386 -6.50 67.98 132.79
N ARG A 387 -6.05 67.55 131.60
CA ARG A 387 -6.43 68.20 130.34
C ARG A 387 -7.79 67.67 129.89
N ALA A 388 -8.65 68.58 129.45
CA ALA A 388 -9.91 68.26 128.80
C ALA A 388 -9.69 67.30 127.64
N GLU A 389 -10.36 66.15 127.69
CA GLU A 389 -10.38 65.26 126.54
C GLU A 389 -11.22 65.93 125.44
N PRO A 390 -10.68 66.04 124.21
CA PRO A 390 -11.49 66.49 123.08
C PRO A 390 -12.64 65.49 122.89
N ARG A 391 -13.89 65.96 123.03
CA ARG A 391 -15.07 65.18 122.64
C ARG A 391 -14.95 64.83 121.15
N GLY A 392 -14.61 63.58 120.86
CA GLY A 392 -14.73 63.05 119.51
C GLY A 392 -16.21 63.03 119.10
N PRO A 393 -16.56 63.36 117.85
CA PRO A 393 -17.94 63.40 117.40
C PRO A 393 -18.65 62.04 117.57
N ASP A 394 -19.91 62.07 118.02
CA ASP A 394 -20.77 60.92 118.35
C ASP A 394 -21.15 60.00 117.15
N ASP A 395 -20.64 60.25 115.94
CA ASP A 395 -20.99 59.48 114.73
C ASP A 395 -19.86 58.56 114.23
N SER A 396 -19.35 57.71 115.12
CA SER A 396 -18.37 56.68 114.73
C SER A 396 -18.98 55.60 113.82
N ALA A 397 -20.29 55.40 113.85
CA ALA A 397 -20.97 54.38 113.07
C ALA A 397 -21.17 54.81 111.60
N GLY A 398 -21.42 56.09 111.33
CA GLY A 398 -21.53 56.66 109.98
C GLY A 398 -20.21 56.56 109.21
N VAL A 399 -19.10 56.94 109.84
CA VAL A 399 -17.75 56.88 109.22
C VAL A 399 -17.33 55.44 108.88
N GLU A 400 -17.66 54.47 109.73
CA GLU A 400 -17.38 53.04 109.47
C GLU A 400 -18.18 52.52 108.26
N ALA A 401 -19.44 52.93 108.13
CA ALA A 401 -20.31 52.56 107.02
C ALA A 401 -19.81 53.16 105.69
N GLU A 402 -19.38 54.42 105.69
CA GLU A 402 -18.79 55.09 104.52
C GLU A 402 -17.49 54.39 104.06
N LEU A 403 -16.58 54.08 104.99
CA LEU A 403 -15.32 53.38 104.66
C LEU A 403 -15.57 51.95 104.14
N ARG A 404 -16.56 51.23 104.69
CA ARG A 404 -16.96 49.91 104.17
C ARG A 404 -17.55 49.99 102.76
N GLU A 405 -18.39 51.00 102.49
CA GLU A 405 -18.95 51.19 101.16
C GLU A 405 -17.87 51.59 100.15
N ALA A 406 -16.91 52.44 100.54
CA ALA A 406 -15.75 52.78 99.71
C ALA A 406 -14.94 51.55 99.30
N VAL A 407 -14.66 50.64 100.24
CA VAL A 407 -13.99 49.35 99.94
C VAL A 407 -14.80 48.49 98.97
N LYS A 408 -16.13 48.44 99.14
CA LYS A 408 -17.02 47.65 98.29
C LYS A 408 -17.08 48.21 96.86
N VAL A 409 -17.24 49.53 96.70
CA VAL A 409 -17.24 50.22 95.41
C VAL A 409 -15.91 49.98 94.67
N ALA A 410 -14.78 50.10 95.37
CA ALA A 410 -13.47 49.83 94.77
C ALA A 410 -13.33 48.37 94.32
N LYS A 411 -13.82 47.40 95.11
CA LYS A 411 -13.78 45.96 94.76
C LYS A 411 -14.65 45.62 93.55
N ASP A 412 -15.84 46.20 93.47
CA ASP A 412 -16.75 45.99 92.34
C ASP A 412 -16.17 46.55 91.04
N GLU A 413 -15.50 47.71 91.10
CA GLU A 413 -14.83 48.29 89.93
C GLU A 413 -13.63 47.45 89.46
N ALA A 414 -12.77 47.00 90.38
CA ALA A 414 -11.66 46.11 90.04
C ALA A 414 -12.15 44.79 89.40
N LYS A 415 -13.26 44.23 89.90
CA LYS A 415 -13.88 43.00 89.35
C LYS A 415 -14.43 43.22 87.94
N LYS A 416 -15.10 44.35 87.67
CA LYS A 416 -15.58 44.69 86.31
C LYS A 416 -14.41 44.79 85.33
N LEU A 417 -13.35 45.51 85.70
CA LEU A 417 -12.16 45.69 84.85
C LEU A 417 -11.42 44.37 84.59
N ARG A 418 -11.32 43.49 85.59
CA ARG A 418 -10.76 42.13 85.41
C ARG A 418 -11.55 41.28 84.42
N THR A 419 -12.87 41.34 84.47
CA THR A 419 -13.75 40.60 83.54
C THR A 419 -13.61 41.15 82.12
N ARG A 420 -13.58 42.49 81.99
CA ARG A 420 -13.37 43.18 80.71
C ARG A 420 -12.00 42.83 80.10
N LEU A 421 -10.95 42.75 80.91
CA LEU A 421 -9.60 42.36 80.45
C LEU A 421 -9.58 40.93 79.89
N ALA A 422 -10.25 39.99 80.56
CA ALA A 422 -10.35 38.61 80.09
C ALA A 422 -11.09 38.50 78.74
N ASP A 423 -12.16 39.25 78.55
CA ASP A 423 -12.92 39.27 77.28
C ASP A 423 -12.10 39.83 76.12
N PHE A 424 -11.38 40.94 76.32
CA PHE A 424 -10.54 41.50 75.26
C PHE A 424 -9.30 40.64 74.97
N THR A 425 -8.78 39.93 75.98
CA THR A 425 -7.72 38.94 75.78
C THR A 425 -8.20 37.77 74.91
N ARG A 426 -9.42 37.26 75.14
CA ARG A 426 -10.04 36.22 74.29
C ARG A 426 -10.22 36.72 72.84
N LYS A 427 -10.75 37.94 72.67
CA LYS A 427 -10.93 38.56 71.34
C LYS A 427 -9.60 38.76 70.59
N LYS A 428 -8.51 39.05 71.30
CA LYS A 428 -7.17 39.12 70.71
C LYS A 428 -6.75 37.75 70.18
N THR A 429 -6.85 36.70 70.98
CA THR A 429 -6.43 35.34 70.58
C THR A 429 -7.24 34.80 69.40
N GLU A 430 -8.54 35.09 69.34
CA GLU A 430 -9.39 34.72 68.19
C GLU A 430 -8.95 35.44 66.91
N ALA A 431 -8.63 36.74 67.00
CA ALA A 431 -8.15 37.52 65.85
C ALA A 431 -6.75 37.09 65.38
N GLU A 432 -5.88 36.64 66.30
CA GLU A 432 -4.56 36.07 65.96
C GLU A 432 -4.70 34.74 65.19
N ALA A 433 -5.58 33.85 65.65
CA ALA A 433 -5.85 32.59 64.95
C ALA A 433 -6.44 32.81 63.54
N GLU A 434 -7.35 33.78 63.37
CA GLU A 434 -7.87 34.13 62.04
C GLU A 434 -6.80 34.71 61.12
N ARG A 435 -5.93 35.58 61.64
CA ARG A 435 -4.82 36.15 60.88
C ARG A 435 -3.90 35.04 60.35
N ASP A 436 -3.50 34.11 61.20
CA ASP A 436 -2.56 33.05 60.84
C ASP A 436 -3.16 32.07 59.81
N ARG A 437 -4.48 31.81 59.90
CA ARG A 437 -5.21 31.04 58.90
C ARG A 437 -5.15 31.68 57.50
N TYR A 438 -5.40 32.99 57.42
CA TYR A 438 -5.38 33.70 56.14
C TYR A 438 -3.97 33.88 55.57
N ASP A 439 -2.93 33.98 56.41
CA ASP A 439 -1.53 33.98 55.95
C ASP A 439 -1.18 32.65 55.26
N LEU A 440 -1.53 31.52 55.88
CA LEU A 440 -1.28 30.20 55.30
C LEU A 440 -2.04 29.98 53.98
N GLU A 441 -3.29 30.44 53.90
CA GLU A 441 -4.11 30.39 52.70
C GLU A 441 -3.50 31.24 51.56
N SER A 442 -3.05 32.46 51.87
CA SER A 442 -2.41 33.35 50.90
C SER A 442 -1.14 32.73 50.31
N ARG A 443 -0.26 32.18 51.16
CA ARG A 443 0.99 31.54 50.70
C ARG A 443 0.74 30.33 49.79
N ARG A 444 -0.29 29.53 50.08
CA ARG A 444 -0.68 28.40 49.24
C ARG A 444 -1.14 28.86 47.86
N LEU A 445 -1.99 29.89 47.82
CA LEU A 445 -2.53 30.42 46.56
C LEU A 445 -1.45 31.15 45.73
N GLU A 446 -0.49 31.82 46.38
CA GLU A 446 0.67 32.41 45.71
C GLU A 446 1.58 31.36 45.06
N GLN A 447 1.77 30.21 45.71
CA GLN A 447 2.52 29.10 45.14
C GLN A 447 1.79 28.49 43.93
N GLU A 448 0.47 28.29 44.03
CA GLU A 448 -0.37 27.84 42.91
C GLU A 448 -0.30 28.81 41.72
N MET A 449 -0.29 30.12 41.97
CA MET A 449 -0.16 31.12 40.91
C MET A 449 1.20 31.09 40.20
N LYS A 450 2.30 30.88 40.93
CA LYS A 450 3.64 30.74 40.34
C LYS A 450 3.73 29.52 39.42
N ASP A 451 3.15 28.40 39.84
CA ASP A 451 3.19 27.14 39.07
C ASP A 451 2.38 27.23 37.77
N ILE A 452 1.32 28.02 37.74
CA ILE A 452 0.53 28.28 36.52
C ILE A 452 1.27 29.26 35.59
N GLN A 453 1.91 30.31 36.14
CA GLN A 453 2.62 31.33 35.35
C GLN A 453 3.95 30.85 34.76
N SER A 454 4.61 29.87 35.38
CA SER A 454 5.93 29.38 34.92
C SER A 454 5.87 28.42 33.71
N ARG A 455 4.68 28.16 33.15
CA ARG A 455 4.52 27.19 32.06
C ARG A 455 4.47 27.88 30.69
N PRO A 456 5.12 27.31 29.65
CA PRO A 456 5.01 27.83 28.29
C PRO A 456 3.55 27.77 27.81
N ASP A 457 3.11 28.82 27.12
CA ASP A 457 1.74 28.99 26.65
C ASP A 457 1.37 27.95 25.58
N GLY A 458 0.80 26.82 26.01
CA GLY A 458 0.42 25.72 25.13
C GLY A 458 -0.65 26.08 24.09
N GLN A 459 -1.24 27.29 24.15
CA GLN A 459 -2.18 27.77 23.11
C GLN A 459 -1.50 27.97 21.76
N MET A 460 -0.27 28.48 21.74
CA MET A 460 0.47 28.70 20.48
C MET A 460 0.85 27.37 19.80
N GLU A 461 1.17 26.34 20.58
CA GLU A 461 1.43 24.99 20.06
C GLU A 461 0.15 24.33 19.52
N LEU A 462 -0.99 24.49 20.20
CA LEU A 462 -2.28 24.02 19.70
C LEU A 462 -2.66 24.69 18.38
N LEU A 463 -2.48 26.01 18.26
CA LEU A 463 -2.79 26.75 17.03
C LEU A 463 -1.95 26.26 15.84
N LYS A 464 -0.66 25.97 16.07
CA LYS A 464 0.23 25.41 15.04
C LYS A 464 -0.19 24.00 14.61
N LEU A 465 -0.56 23.16 15.58
CA LEU A 465 -1.04 21.80 15.30
C LEU A 465 -2.37 21.82 14.54
N ASP A 466 -3.31 22.68 14.93
CA ASP A 466 -4.60 22.83 14.26
C ASP A 466 -4.44 23.28 12.80
N ALA A 467 -3.54 24.24 12.53
CA ALA A 467 -3.22 24.68 11.18
C ALA A 467 -2.62 23.54 10.32
N GLN A 468 -1.71 22.74 10.88
CA GLN A 468 -1.11 21.59 10.18
C GLN A 468 -2.11 20.47 9.90
N ILE A 469 -3.05 20.23 10.82
CA ILE A 469 -4.13 19.25 10.64
C ILE A 469 -5.05 19.70 9.51
N GLU A 470 -5.48 20.97 9.50
CA GLU A 470 -6.37 21.50 8.47
C GLU A 470 -5.76 21.43 7.07
N GLU A 471 -4.46 21.71 6.94
CA GLU A 471 -3.74 21.62 5.67
C GLU A 471 -3.68 20.17 5.15
N LEU A 472 -3.34 19.21 6.02
CA LEU A 472 -3.27 17.79 5.68
C LEU A 472 -4.63 17.16 5.40
N GLU A 473 -5.70 17.60 6.07
CA GLU A 473 -7.08 17.16 5.79
C GLU A 473 -7.54 17.59 4.40
N LYS A 474 -7.19 18.81 3.96
CA LYS A 474 -7.46 19.26 2.58
C LYS A 474 -6.73 18.39 1.55
N MET A 475 -5.49 17.99 1.82
CA MET A 475 -4.72 17.12 0.91
C MET A 475 -5.21 15.67 0.89
N ALA A 476 -5.76 15.16 1.99
CA ALA A 476 -6.28 13.79 2.10
C ALA A 476 -7.72 13.64 1.56
N GLY A 477 -8.44 14.75 1.34
CA GLY A 477 -9.84 14.78 0.92
C GLY A 477 -10.08 14.62 -0.58
N ASP A 478 -9.06 14.76 -1.43
CA ASP A 478 -9.20 14.52 -2.87
C ASP A 478 -9.32 13.02 -3.14
N ALA A 479 -10.57 12.58 -3.30
CA ALA A 479 -10.92 11.23 -3.67
C ALA A 479 -10.19 10.82 -4.96
N PRO A 480 -9.76 9.56 -5.09
CA PRO A 480 -9.11 9.08 -6.30
C PRO A 480 -10.05 9.32 -7.48
N THR A 481 -9.56 10.08 -8.46
CA THR A 481 -10.27 10.25 -9.72
C THR A 481 -10.55 8.86 -10.27
N THR A 482 -11.81 8.62 -10.58
CA THR A 482 -12.32 7.38 -11.18
C THR A 482 -11.44 6.95 -12.35
N ALA A 483 -11.33 5.63 -12.53
CA ALA A 483 -10.55 4.97 -13.58
C ALA A 483 -10.52 5.80 -14.88
N PRO A 484 -9.35 5.94 -15.53
CA PRO A 484 -9.20 6.84 -16.66
C PRO A 484 -10.30 6.56 -17.69
N ALA A 485 -11.09 7.59 -18.02
CA ALA A 485 -12.24 7.50 -18.92
C ALA A 485 -11.92 6.77 -20.24
N ASP A 486 -10.65 6.75 -20.60
CA ASP A 486 -10.05 6.13 -21.77
C ASP A 486 -10.10 4.59 -21.76
N VAL A 487 -10.04 3.92 -20.61
CA VAL A 487 -10.14 2.44 -20.55
C VAL A 487 -11.52 1.97 -21.01
N GLY A 488 -12.57 2.67 -20.57
CA GLY A 488 -13.94 2.37 -21.00
C GLY A 488 -14.16 2.59 -22.50
N LEU A 489 -13.52 3.64 -23.05
CA LEU A 489 -13.56 3.94 -24.49
C LEU A 489 -12.81 2.88 -25.31
N LEU A 490 -11.63 2.43 -24.83
CA LEU A 490 -10.87 1.34 -25.43
C LEU A 490 -11.62 0.00 -25.38
N ASP A 491 -12.31 -0.32 -24.27
CA ASP A 491 -13.16 -1.50 -24.17
C ASP A 491 -14.30 -1.51 -25.20
N ALA A 492 -14.93 -0.34 -25.40
CA ALA A 492 -15.94 -0.19 -26.43
C ALA A 492 -15.35 -0.38 -27.84
N ALA A 493 -14.17 0.19 -28.10
CA ALA A 493 -13.46 0.04 -29.37
C ALA A 493 -13.06 -1.41 -29.66
N ILE A 494 -12.57 -2.17 -28.67
CA ILE A 494 -12.26 -3.60 -28.81
C ILE A 494 -13.51 -4.38 -29.21
N ALA A 495 -14.63 -4.14 -28.52
CA ALA A 495 -15.87 -4.85 -28.78
C ALA A 495 -16.52 -4.46 -30.12
N ALA A 496 -16.41 -3.19 -30.54
CA ALA A 496 -16.83 -2.76 -31.88
C ALA A 496 -15.99 -3.46 -32.94
N THR A 497 -14.67 -3.48 -32.78
CA THR A 497 -13.73 -4.14 -33.70
C THR A 497 -13.98 -5.65 -33.80
N GLU A 498 -14.30 -6.34 -32.70
CA GLU A 498 -14.67 -7.77 -32.73
C GLU A 498 -15.90 -8.05 -33.60
N LYS A 499 -16.93 -7.19 -33.55
CA LYS A 499 -18.12 -7.36 -34.38
C LYS A 499 -17.82 -7.30 -35.87
N MET A 500 -16.78 -6.60 -36.28
CA MET A 500 -16.42 -6.38 -37.69
C MET A 500 -15.98 -7.66 -38.40
N TYR A 501 -15.43 -8.63 -37.68
CA TYR A 501 -14.90 -9.86 -38.26
C TYR A 501 -15.50 -11.14 -37.66
N ARG A 502 -16.34 -11.06 -36.62
CA ARG A 502 -16.86 -12.24 -35.90
C ARG A 502 -17.68 -13.18 -36.80
N GLU A 503 -18.51 -12.65 -37.68
CA GLU A 503 -19.34 -13.46 -38.60
C GLU A 503 -18.45 -14.22 -39.59
N GLU A 504 -17.55 -13.51 -40.28
CA GLU A 504 -16.55 -14.09 -41.18
C GLU A 504 -15.67 -15.12 -40.45
N GLN A 505 -15.21 -14.81 -39.23
CA GLN A 505 -14.45 -15.74 -38.41
C GLN A 505 -15.24 -17.03 -38.13
N THR A 506 -16.52 -16.91 -37.79
CA THR A 506 -17.38 -18.06 -37.47
C THR A 506 -17.58 -18.94 -38.71
N GLU A 507 -17.81 -18.34 -39.86
CA GLU A 507 -17.96 -19.05 -41.13
C GLU A 507 -16.67 -19.79 -41.53
N VAL A 508 -15.53 -19.08 -41.49
CA VAL A 508 -14.21 -19.65 -41.82
C VAL A 508 -13.84 -20.77 -40.85
N LEU A 509 -14.03 -20.57 -39.54
CA LEU A 509 -13.75 -21.61 -38.55
C LEU A 509 -14.69 -22.82 -38.66
N GLY A 510 -15.93 -22.62 -39.12
CA GLY A 510 -16.84 -23.72 -39.47
C GLY A 510 -16.24 -24.61 -40.55
N ARG A 511 -15.81 -24.00 -41.68
CA ARG A 511 -15.15 -24.73 -42.77
C ARG A 511 -13.85 -25.42 -42.33
N VAL A 512 -13.02 -24.74 -41.55
CA VAL A 512 -11.79 -25.33 -40.98
C VAL A 512 -12.13 -26.52 -40.09
N SER A 513 -13.19 -26.43 -39.28
CA SER A 513 -13.62 -27.51 -38.39
C SER A 513 -14.06 -28.76 -39.17
N ASP A 514 -14.86 -28.58 -40.22
CA ASP A 514 -15.33 -29.68 -41.08
C ASP A 514 -14.16 -30.39 -41.78
N LEU A 515 -13.22 -29.62 -42.32
CA LEU A 515 -12.02 -30.17 -42.97
C LEU A 515 -11.07 -30.81 -41.96
N THR A 516 -10.95 -30.26 -40.75
CA THR A 516 -10.15 -30.86 -39.67
C THR A 516 -10.69 -32.25 -39.34
N ALA A 517 -12.01 -32.43 -39.24
CA ALA A 517 -12.60 -33.74 -38.99
C ALA A 517 -12.26 -34.72 -40.12
N LYS A 518 -12.41 -34.31 -41.38
CA LYS A 518 -12.09 -35.14 -42.57
C LYS A 518 -10.62 -35.55 -42.61
N PHE A 519 -9.70 -34.60 -42.39
CA PHE A 519 -8.26 -34.88 -42.41
C PHE A 519 -7.84 -35.75 -41.21
N ALA A 520 -8.38 -35.49 -40.02
CA ALA A 520 -8.10 -36.30 -38.84
C ALA A 520 -8.59 -37.76 -38.99
N GLN A 521 -9.75 -37.98 -39.62
CA GLN A 521 -10.23 -39.31 -40.00
C GLN A 521 -9.28 -39.99 -41.00
N ALA A 522 -8.82 -39.24 -42.01
CA ALA A 522 -7.85 -39.74 -42.99
C ALA A 522 -6.49 -40.09 -42.36
N PHE A 523 -6.11 -39.44 -41.26
CA PHE A 523 -4.93 -39.76 -40.45
C PHE A 523 -5.16 -40.88 -39.42
N GLY A 524 -6.30 -41.55 -39.46
CA GLY A 524 -6.56 -42.73 -38.64
C GLY A 524 -7.43 -42.53 -37.40
N ILE A 525 -7.94 -41.32 -37.13
CA ILE A 525 -8.92 -41.10 -36.05
C ILE A 525 -10.33 -41.49 -36.53
N THR A 526 -10.55 -42.79 -36.72
CA THR A 526 -11.74 -43.35 -37.39
C THR A 526 -13.05 -43.16 -36.62
N ASP A 527 -13.01 -43.00 -35.31
CA ASP A 527 -14.17 -42.81 -34.43
C ASP A 527 -14.49 -41.33 -34.16
N LEU A 528 -13.76 -40.40 -34.77
CA LEU A 528 -14.07 -38.97 -34.75
C LEU A 528 -15.27 -38.67 -35.65
N ARG A 529 -16.27 -37.96 -35.13
CA ARG A 529 -17.47 -37.56 -35.90
C ARG A 529 -17.47 -36.09 -36.27
N GLU A 530 -17.12 -35.24 -35.31
CA GLU A 530 -17.21 -33.79 -35.46
C GLU A 530 -16.07 -33.13 -34.70
N VAL A 531 -15.57 -32.02 -35.24
CA VAL A 531 -14.62 -31.12 -34.59
C VAL A 531 -15.28 -29.75 -34.53
N LYS A 532 -15.08 -29.01 -33.44
CA LYS A 532 -15.47 -27.60 -33.34
C LYS A 532 -14.30 -26.78 -32.87
N LEU A 533 -13.68 -26.04 -33.79
CA LEU A 533 -12.65 -25.07 -33.49
C LEU A 533 -13.27 -23.70 -33.22
N LYS A 534 -13.02 -23.16 -32.02
CA LYS A 534 -13.55 -21.87 -31.58
C LYS A 534 -12.56 -20.73 -31.82
N GLY A 535 -13.07 -19.50 -31.84
CA GLY A 535 -12.28 -18.28 -32.05
C GLY A 535 -11.19 -18.02 -31.00
N ASN A 536 -11.22 -18.72 -29.87
CA ASN A 536 -10.21 -18.71 -28.81
C ASN A 536 -9.24 -19.90 -28.88
N THR A 537 -9.17 -20.60 -30.02
CA THR A 537 -8.37 -21.82 -30.25
C THR A 537 -8.71 -23.04 -29.41
N THR A 538 -9.82 -22.99 -28.65
CA THR A 538 -10.36 -24.21 -28.03
C THR A 538 -10.93 -25.10 -29.12
N MET A 539 -10.51 -26.36 -29.12
CA MET A 539 -11.04 -27.38 -30.02
C MET A 539 -11.79 -28.43 -29.19
N ASP A 540 -13.09 -28.52 -29.45
CA ASP A 540 -13.93 -29.59 -28.96
C ASP A 540 -14.00 -30.69 -30.02
N VAL A 541 -13.87 -31.93 -29.59
CA VAL A 541 -13.85 -33.10 -30.48
C VAL A 541 -14.88 -34.11 -30.01
N PHE A 542 -15.70 -34.59 -30.95
CA PHE A 542 -16.84 -35.45 -30.69
C PHE A 542 -16.56 -36.83 -31.26
N PHE A 543 -16.22 -37.76 -30.37
CA PHE A 543 -15.97 -39.16 -30.71
C PHE A 543 -17.27 -39.97 -30.58
N VAL A 544 -17.30 -41.17 -31.15
CA VAL A 544 -18.39 -42.14 -30.92
C VAL A 544 -18.64 -42.37 -29.42
N GLY A 545 -17.57 -42.41 -28.62
CA GLY A 545 -17.62 -42.61 -27.16
C GLY A 545 -17.94 -41.37 -26.32
N GLY A 546 -18.15 -40.21 -26.93
CA GLY A 546 -18.49 -38.95 -26.25
C GLY A 546 -17.53 -37.78 -26.54
N PRO A 547 -17.90 -36.56 -26.12
CA PRO A 547 -17.10 -35.37 -26.37
C PRO A 547 -15.89 -35.26 -25.44
N LYS A 548 -14.76 -34.80 -25.97
CA LYS A 548 -13.60 -34.34 -25.18
C LYS A 548 -13.03 -33.05 -25.75
N THR A 549 -12.18 -32.38 -24.99
CA THR A 549 -11.40 -31.23 -25.47
C THR A 549 -10.05 -31.70 -25.97
N PHE A 550 -9.41 -30.93 -26.87
CA PHE A 550 -8.07 -31.24 -27.39
C PHE A 550 -7.05 -31.56 -26.29
N SER A 551 -7.06 -30.81 -25.18
CA SER A 551 -6.16 -31.03 -24.03
C SER A 551 -6.31 -32.41 -23.38
N LYS A 552 -7.49 -33.04 -23.50
CA LYS A 552 -7.81 -34.36 -22.94
C LYS A 552 -7.62 -35.51 -23.94
N CYS A 553 -7.19 -35.22 -25.16
CA CYS A 553 -6.84 -36.24 -26.14
C CYS A 553 -5.49 -36.88 -25.81
N THR A 554 -5.23 -38.07 -26.32
CA THR A 554 -3.92 -38.73 -26.22
C THR A 554 -2.88 -37.95 -27.03
N SER A 555 -1.59 -38.20 -26.77
CA SER A 555 -0.50 -37.52 -27.47
C SER A 555 -0.57 -37.75 -29.00
N GLY A 556 -0.82 -38.99 -29.46
CA GLY A 556 -1.02 -39.29 -30.87
C GLY A 556 -2.23 -38.56 -31.49
N GLU A 557 -3.39 -38.60 -30.81
CA GLU A 557 -4.59 -37.87 -31.25
C GLU A 557 -4.35 -36.37 -31.38
N LYS A 558 -3.64 -35.76 -30.40
CA LYS A 558 -3.30 -34.33 -30.43
C LYS A 558 -2.45 -33.98 -31.64
N THR A 559 -1.42 -34.78 -31.93
CA THR A 559 -0.53 -34.55 -33.08
C THR A 559 -1.29 -34.63 -34.41
N ARG A 560 -2.13 -35.66 -34.57
CA ARG A 560 -2.99 -35.84 -35.75
C ARG A 560 -4.01 -34.71 -35.90
N LEU A 561 -4.68 -34.31 -34.81
CA LEU A 561 -5.65 -33.20 -34.81
C LEU A 561 -4.98 -31.85 -35.10
N LYS A 562 -3.79 -31.59 -34.54
CA LYS A 562 -3.02 -30.37 -34.80
C LYS A 562 -2.62 -30.29 -36.28
N LEU A 563 -2.11 -31.39 -36.83
CA LEU A 563 -1.76 -31.51 -38.24
C LEU A 563 -2.98 -31.29 -39.14
N ALA A 564 -4.08 -31.98 -38.85
CA ALA A 564 -5.35 -31.85 -39.57
C ALA A 564 -5.87 -30.40 -39.55
N ALA A 565 -5.85 -29.74 -38.39
CA ALA A 565 -6.32 -28.37 -38.25
C ALA A 565 -5.45 -27.36 -39.01
N THR A 566 -4.14 -27.57 -39.02
CA THR A 566 -3.20 -26.72 -39.76
C THR A 566 -3.37 -26.89 -41.26
N LEU A 567 -3.50 -28.13 -41.75
CA LEU A 567 -3.76 -28.41 -43.16
C LEU A 567 -5.15 -27.91 -43.60
N ALA A 568 -6.17 -28.05 -42.75
CA ALA A 568 -7.50 -27.51 -43.00
C ALA A 568 -7.48 -25.97 -43.12
N MET A 569 -6.73 -25.30 -42.23
CA MET A 569 -6.52 -23.85 -42.30
C MET A 569 -5.82 -23.44 -43.60
N ILE A 570 -4.77 -24.16 -44.01
CA ILE A 570 -4.09 -23.91 -45.29
C ILE A 570 -5.07 -24.09 -46.45
N HIS A 571 -5.82 -25.20 -46.47
CA HIS A 571 -6.78 -25.52 -47.53
C HIS A 571 -7.84 -24.44 -47.70
N VAL A 572 -8.49 -24.02 -46.61
CA VAL A 572 -9.48 -22.93 -46.64
C VAL A 572 -8.85 -21.62 -47.13
N ALA A 573 -7.60 -21.36 -46.74
CA ALA A 573 -6.88 -20.17 -47.20
C ALA A 573 -6.53 -20.21 -48.69
N GLU A 574 -6.22 -21.39 -49.25
CA GLU A 574 -5.99 -21.56 -50.69
C GLU A 574 -7.29 -21.38 -51.48
N GLU A 575 -8.38 -22.01 -51.04
CA GLU A 575 -9.68 -21.94 -51.71
C GLU A 575 -10.28 -20.53 -51.71
N SER A 576 -10.16 -19.82 -50.58
CA SER A 576 -10.69 -18.46 -50.43
C SER A 576 -9.78 -17.38 -51.01
N GLY A 577 -8.51 -17.71 -51.26
CA GLY A 577 -7.47 -16.71 -51.60
C GLY A 577 -7.15 -15.76 -50.45
N ILE A 578 -7.51 -16.10 -49.21
CA ILE A 578 -7.32 -15.27 -48.01
C ILE A 578 -6.56 -16.07 -46.95
N GLY A 579 -5.38 -15.59 -46.54
CA GLY A 579 -4.57 -16.24 -45.50
C GLY A 579 -3.09 -15.90 -45.59
N ARG A 580 -2.29 -16.40 -44.65
CA ARG A 580 -0.84 -16.11 -44.58
C ARG A 580 0.04 -17.33 -44.28
N HIS A 581 -0.54 -18.52 -44.14
CA HIS A 581 0.28 -19.69 -43.79
C HIS A 581 1.17 -20.06 -44.98
N PRO A 582 2.49 -20.20 -44.80
CA PRO A 582 3.43 -20.31 -45.92
C PRO A 582 3.45 -21.69 -46.60
N GLY A 583 2.85 -22.71 -45.98
CA GLY A 583 2.66 -24.04 -46.59
C GLY A 583 3.79 -25.05 -46.38
N VAL A 584 4.83 -24.70 -45.62
CA VAL A 584 5.88 -25.66 -45.21
C VAL A 584 5.59 -26.17 -43.79
N LEU A 585 5.64 -27.49 -43.60
CA LEU A 585 5.44 -28.14 -42.30
C LEU A 585 6.65 -29.04 -41.96
N LEU A 586 7.13 -28.94 -40.73
CA LEU A 586 8.26 -29.71 -40.17
C LEU A 586 7.72 -30.59 -39.05
N LEU A 587 7.64 -31.90 -39.30
CA LEU A 587 7.12 -32.91 -38.38
C LEU A 587 8.29 -33.66 -37.74
N ASP A 588 8.61 -33.32 -36.50
CA ASP A 588 9.66 -34.01 -35.76
C ASP A 588 9.13 -35.31 -35.15
N SER A 589 9.80 -36.41 -35.46
CA SER A 589 9.60 -37.73 -34.84
C SER A 589 8.18 -38.30 -34.98
N VAL A 590 7.70 -38.46 -36.22
CA VAL A 590 6.46 -39.20 -36.51
C VAL A 590 6.65 -40.64 -36.00
N GLY A 591 5.86 -41.03 -34.99
CA GLY A 591 5.92 -42.34 -34.35
C GLY A 591 6.46 -42.39 -32.92
N SER A 592 7.01 -41.31 -32.34
CA SER A 592 7.44 -41.34 -30.94
C SER A 592 6.28 -41.32 -29.93
N ALA A 593 5.12 -40.83 -30.37
CA ALA A 593 3.87 -40.79 -29.59
C ALA A 593 2.87 -41.90 -30.01
N GLU A 594 3.12 -42.58 -31.13
CA GLU A 594 2.27 -43.65 -31.65
C GLU A 594 2.82 -44.98 -31.14
N VAL A 595 1.98 -45.75 -30.44
CA VAL A 595 2.39 -47.01 -29.79
C VAL A 595 2.45 -48.16 -30.81
N VAL A 596 1.79 -47.99 -31.97
CA VAL A 596 1.57 -49.04 -32.98
C VAL A 596 2.06 -48.55 -34.35
N ASN A 597 2.72 -49.41 -35.13
CA ASN A 597 3.30 -49.01 -36.42
C ASN A 597 2.22 -48.70 -37.48
N GLU A 598 1.07 -49.37 -37.42
CA GLU A 598 -0.09 -49.14 -38.27
C GLU A 598 -0.62 -47.70 -38.19
N ASP A 599 -0.52 -47.08 -37.01
CA ASP A 599 -0.92 -45.69 -36.77
C ASP A 599 -0.05 -44.69 -37.54
N VAL A 600 1.26 -44.95 -37.60
CA VAL A 600 2.21 -44.15 -38.39
C VAL A 600 1.92 -44.30 -39.88
N SER A 601 1.57 -45.50 -40.33
CA SER A 601 1.21 -45.76 -41.72
C SER A 601 0.01 -44.94 -42.17
N GLN A 602 -1.04 -44.85 -41.35
CA GLN A 602 -2.25 -44.09 -41.69
C GLN A 602 -1.98 -42.58 -41.81
N ILE A 603 -1.12 -42.02 -40.97
CA ILE A 603 -0.71 -40.61 -41.08
C ILE A 603 0.01 -40.36 -42.40
N ILE A 604 0.96 -41.22 -42.75
CA ILE A 604 1.77 -41.06 -43.98
C ILE A 604 0.92 -41.29 -45.23
N GLU A 605 0.06 -42.31 -45.23
CA GLU A 605 -0.88 -42.57 -46.33
C GLU A 605 -1.83 -41.39 -46.52
N GLY A 606 -2.39 -40.86 -45.42
CA GLY A 606 -3.24 -39.67 -45.45
C GLY A 606 -2.50 -38.45 -45.99
N LEU A 607 -1.27 -38.20 -45.53
CA LEU A 607 -0.43 -37.10 -46.03
C LEU A 607 -0.07 -37.27 -47.52
N GLY A 608 0.20 -38.50 -47.95
CA GLY A 608 0.45 -38.83 -49.35
C GLY A 608 -0.73 -38.46 -50.24
N LYS A 609 -1.96 -38.85 -49.84
CA LYS A 609 -3.19 -38.48 -50.56
C LYS A 609 -3.48 -36.98 -50.52
N LEU A 610 -3.12 -36.30 -49.43
CA LEU A 610 -3.33 -34.85 -49.30
C LEU A 610 -2.49 -34.02 -50.26
N SER A 611 -1.42 -34.57 -50.83
CA SER A 611 -0.66 -33.87 -51.88
C SER A 611 -1.52 -33.56 -53.12
N GLU A 612 -2.60 -34.31 -53.37
CA GLU A 612 -3.57 -34.03 -54.44
C GLU A 612 -4.48 -32.83 -54.09
N ALA A 613 -4.87 -32.72 -52.82
CA ALA A 613 -5.77 -31.67 -52.34
C ALA A 613 -5.05 -30.35 -52.00
N LEU A 614 -3.74 -30.42 -51.76
CA LEU A 614 -2.88 -29.30 -51.36
C LEU A 614 -1.56 -29.33 -52.15
N PRO A 615 -1.58 -28.98 -53.45
CA PRO A 615 -0.43 -29.15 -54.36
C PRO A 615 0.74 -28.21 -54.05
N THR A 616 0.53 -27.20 -53.19
CA THR A 616 1.55 -26.20 -52.85
C THR A 616 2.29 -26.51 -51.55
N VAL A 617 1.80 -27.46 -50.75
CA VAL A 617 2.32 -27.76 -49.41
C VAL A 617 3.56 -28.63 -49.48
N GLN A 618 4.53 -28.36 -48.62
CA GLN A 618 5.74 -29.16 -48.46
C GLN A 618 5.83 -29.67 -47.02
N VAL A 619 5.89 -30.98 -46.84
CA VAL A 619 5.90 -31.61 -45.51
C VAL A 619 7.20 -32.39 -45.36
N PHE A 620 8.00 -32.05 -44.35
CA PHE A 620 9.22 -32.77 -43.98
C PHE A 620 8.99 -33.55 -42.70
N LEU A 621 9.10 -34.87 -42.76
CA LEU A 621 8.96 -35.74 -41.61
C LEU A 621 10.31 -36.35 -41.20
N ALA A 622 10.58 -36.37 -39.91
CA ALA A 622 11.67 -37.15 -39.33
C ALA A 622 11.09 -38.39 -38.64
N GLY A 623 11.63 -39.58 -38.92
CA GLY A 623 11.09 -40.83 -38.37
C GLY A 623 12.07 -42.00 -38.41
N ILE A 624 11.76 -43.07 -37.68
CA ILE A 624 12.49 -44.34 -37.85
C ILE A 624 12.10 -44.93 -39.21
N GLU A 625 13.06 -45.52 -39.91
CA GLU A 625 12.79 -46.18 -41.19
C GLU A 625 11.72 -47.28 -41.02
N ASN A 626 10.62 -47.16 -41.76
CA ASN A 626 9.49 -48.09 -41.78
C ASN A 626 8.98 -48.18 -43.24
N ASP A 627 8.56 -49.37 -43.64
CA ASP A 627 7.95 -49.68 -44.94
C ASP A 627 6.84 -48.70 -45.33
N ALA A 628 6.08 -48.21 -44.36
CA ALA A 628 5.05 -47.21 -44.60
C ALA A 628 5.58 -45.88 -45.15
N ILE A 629 6.70 -45.38 -44.61
CA ILE A 629 7.36 -44.17 -45.12
C ILE A 629 7.89 -44.45 -46.52
N LEU A 630 8.57 -45.57 -46.69
CA LEU A 630 9.23 -45.92 -47.96
C LEU A 630 8.24 -46.21 -49.10
N SER A 631 7.03 -46.63 -48.78
CA SER A 631 6.00 -46.95 -49.77
C SER A 631 5.18 -45.74 -50.23
N HIS A 632 5.06 -44.70 -49.39
CA HIS A 632 4.19 -43.56 -49.66
C HIS A 632 4.94 -42.25 -49.93
N VAL A 633 6.23 -42.16 -49.57
CA VAL A 633 7.09 -41.02 -49.91
C VAL A 633 7.85 -41.31 -51.20
N PRO A 634 7.85 -40.40 -52.20
CA PRO A 634 8.64 -40.58 -53.42
C PRO A 634 10.11 -40.84 -53.10
N CYS A 635 10.74 -41.81 -53.76
CA CYS A 635 12.13 -42.21 -53.48
C CYS A 635 13.11 -41.04 -53.53
N ASP A 636 12.91 -40.09 -54.46
CA ASP A 636 13.75 -38.90 -54.62
C ASP A 636 13.63 -37.91 -53.43
N ASN A 637 12.56 -38.03 -52.63
CA ASN A 637 12.29 -37.20 -51.46
C ASN A 637 12.66 -37.89 -50.12
N VAL A 638 13.31 -39.07 -50.17
CA VAL A 638 13.74 -39.81 -48.98
C VAL A 638 15.23 -39.67 -48.77
N VAL A 639 15.64 -39.10 -47.63
CA VAL A 639 17.03 -39.08 -47.16
C VAL A 639 17.22 -40.22 -46.15
N LYS A 640 18.11 -41.16 -46.49
CA LYS A 640 18.49 -42.29 -45.63
C LYS A 640 19.87 -42.07 -44.99
N ASN A 641 20.13 -42.79 -43.91
CA ASN A 641 21.45 -42.78 -43.28
C ASN A 641 22.54 -43.34 -44.22
N ARG A 642 23.76 -42.82 -44.06
CA ARG A 642 25.00 -43.33 -44.65
C ARG A 642 25.41 -44.65 -43.99
N ALA A 643 26.51 -45.23 -44.46
CA ALA A 643 27.07 -46.48 -43.95
C ALA A 643 27.44 -46.42 -42.44
N ASP A 644 27.86 -45.26 -41.95
CA ASP A 644 28.16 -44.99 -40.53
C ASP A 644 26.89 -44.83 -39.64
N GLY A 645 25.71 -44.97 -40.25
CA GLY A 645 24.43 -44.87 -39.60
C GLY A 645 23.93 -43.45 -39.35
N TYR A 646 24.63 -42.39 -39.75
CA TYR A 646 24.18 -40.99 -39.64
C TYR A 646 23.58 -40.48 -40.96
N LEU A 647 22.66 -39.52 -40.90
CA LEU A 647 22.12 -38.88 -42.11
C LEU A 647 23.12 -37.92 -42.77
N TRP A 648 24.07 -37.39 -42.00
CA TRP A 648 25.04 -36.39 -42.44
C TRP A 648 26.31 -36.40 -41.60
#